data_AF-A0A2M8T530-F1
#
_entry.id   AF-A0A2M8T530-F1
#
_cell.length_a   1.000
_cell.length_b   1.000
_cell.length_c   1.000
_cell.angle_alpha   90.00
_cell.angle_beta   90.00
_cell.angle_gamma   90.00
#
_symmetry.space_group_name_H-M   'P 1'
#
loop_
_entity.id
_entity.type
_entity.pdbx_description
1 polymer ?
#
loop_
_entity_poly.entity_id
_entity_poly.type
_entity_poly.pdbx_seq_one_letter_code
_entity_poly.pdbx_strand_id
1 'polypeptide(L)'
;MEGLRLNLNALKPAAPKTDAVQATAKRKAKAKTAEPIEESWRKIFAMKLSDADRKRLTEVKAAMDAGKLARDPADCVNKAGNPKAFSKAEALRLWKTLQKAQREETLRQMVENTPDNYWLITTEARLEKFLALLDNEEEIVFDVETTGTDVWNDYIVGHVITAIKADVHAYIPTKHKTDHPQLDNEYVLEKLRPYYEDESIGKLAHNAKFDIHMLDREGIKLRGLTWDTQEAMQLLNENEPSFALKNLVTKYLRIKSDTYGDLFGKIGFDEISDLNIALAYAAKDGDVTRKLRDFQRYQLTKFPEILRYYETVEVPLISVVQKLESTGFNIDLGFAKEYGKEIKAQIDRLYAEIIDELGDININSPAQLKPALEKATGEKLASTDAKKVLKPLAKKYPIIKKLLEYKELFKLYSTYINALPELIDRKTGKLYTNFNQNGAKTGRFSSGGTGVNLQNQPKEARKLFVAPKGYAILGGDWSQQEYRCLAYFSQDPKLVDNYLQGNDLYASIASEVFNKPIEECGDGSVYRKQAKVIMLAVAYGGGANMLKDAIGITKQEAQKFLDNFFERFPVVKKWVESNQAFVKKHGYVWMDHCQRKRRLPDAKDRNAKGHYSAVYTQSTNARVQGSAAIQTKATMIALQELCDRKTAEGRGEWRIWCVVHDEALLLVPETLTKDDVKDFEDVMVNTYVFGNIPNKTDIEIMRRWGKGMSVDEWFKTKGDVIN
;
A
#
# COMPACT_ATOMS: atom_id res chain seq x y z
N MET A 1 -25.68 -10.60 14.34
CA MET A 1 -27.09 -10.83 13.95
C MET A 1 -28.02 -10.09 14.89
N GLU A 2 -27.89 -8.77 14.85
CA GLU A 2 -28.86 -7.73 15.25
C GLU A 2 -28.27 -6.51 14.54
N GLY A 3 -28.92 -6.02 13.48
CA GLY A 3 -28.53 -4.75 12.84
C GLY A 3 -28.51 -3.66 13.92
N LEU A 4 -27.59 -2.70 13.82
CA LEU A 4 -27.38 -1.69 14.86
C LEU A 4 -28.65 -0.85 15.09
N ARG A 5 -29.47 -1.26 16.05
CA ARG A 5 -30.59 -0.47 16.56
C ARG A 5 -30.10 0.37 17.74
N LEU A 6 -30.19 1.69 17.60
CA LEU A 6 -29.84 2.61 18.68
C LEU A 6 -30.77 2.38 19.88
N ASN A 7 -30.24 1.91 21.00
CA ASN A 7 -31.04 1.75 22.22
C ASN A 7 -31.12 3.09 22.98
N LEU A 8 -32.23 3.80 22.81
CA LEU A 8 -32.51 5.09 23.46
C LEU A 8 -32.55 5.03 25.00
N ASN A 9 -32.52 3.84 25.62
CA ASN A 9 -32.55 3.66 27.08
C ASN A 9 -31.21 3.26 27.71
N ALA A 10 -30.11 3.17 26.94
CA ALA A 10 -28.83 2.65 27.44
C ALA A 10 -28.19 3.46 28.58
N LEU A 11 -28.63 4.71 28.79
CA LEU A 11 -28.19 5.60 29.86
C LEU A 11 -29.30 6.15 30.76
N LYS A 12 -30.49 5.53 30.79
CA LYS A 12 -31.36 5.77 31.94
C LYS A 12 -30.82 4.93 33.09
N PRO A 13 -30.25 5.52 34.17
CA PRO A 13 -30.15 4.78 35.42
C PRO A 13 -31.57 4.28 35.68
N ALA A 14 -31.73 2.97 35.89
CA ALA A 14 -32.97 2.47 36.44
C ALA A 14 -33.23 3.35 37.67
N ALA A 15 -34.32 4.12 37.66
CA ALA A 15 -34.69 4.94 38.79
C ALA A 15 -34.56 4.04 40.02
N PRO A 16 -33.75 4.40 41.04
CA PRO A 16 -33.64 3.55 42.20
C PRO A 16 -35.06 3.41 42.71
N LYS A 17 -35.60 2.19 42.70
CA LYS A 17 -36.81 1.89 43.46
C LYS A 17 -36.43 2.22 44.90
N THR A 18 -36.81 3.42 45.34
CA THR A 18 -36.40 4.05 46.59
C THR A 18 -36.76 3.20 47.80
N ASP A 19 -37.65 2.22 47.63
CA ASP A 19 -38.07 1.29 48.68
C ASP A 19 -37.15 0.06 48.82
N ALA A 20 -36.31 -0.26 47.81
CA ALA A 20 -35.36 -1.37 47.90
C ALA A 20 -34.05 -0.98 48.62
N VAL A 21 -33.73 0.31 48.70
CA VAL A 21 -32.50 0.80 49.34
C VAL A 21 -32.62 0.79 50.88
N GLN A 22 -33.82 0.93 51.44
CA GLN A 22 -34.03 0.91 52.89
C GLN A 22 -34.19 -0.49 53.49
N ALA A 23 -34.55 -1.50 52.70
CA ALA A 23 -34.71 -2.88 53.20
C ALA A 23 -33.39 -3.62 53.47
N THR A 24 -32.25 -3.09 53.01
CA THR A 24 -30.94 -3.71 53.16
C THR A 24 -30.33 -3.51 54.56
N ALA A 25 -30.91 -2.65 55.41
CA ALA A 25 -30.36 -2.30 56.72
C ALA A 25 -30.85 -3.18 57.90
N LYS A 26 -31.82 -4.08 57.71
CA LYS A 26 -32.33 -4.92 58.80
C LYS A 26 -32.63 -6.36 58.36
N ARG A 27 -31.60 -7.20 58.32
CA ARG A 27 -31.69 -8.65 58.58
C ARG A 27 -30.30 -9.23 58.83
N LYS A 28 -29.90 -9.29 60.11
CA LYS A 28 -28.74 -10.07 60.57
C LYS A 28 -29.24 -11.45 61.03
N ALA A 29 -29.00 -12.48 60.22
CA ALA A 29 -28.90 -13.87 60.66
C ALA A 29 -28.12 -14.68 59.60
N LYS A 30 -26.89 -15.07 59.94
CA LYS A 30 -25.96 -15.98 59.23
C LYS A 30 -26.00 -15.95 57.67
N ALA A 31 -25.32 -14.98 57.07
CA ALA A 31 -24.85 -15.05 55.69
C ALA A 31 -23.39 -14.59 55.63
N LYS A 32 -22.53 -15.34 54.92
CA LYS A 32 -21.11 -15.01 54.68
C LYS A 32 -21.03 -13.58 54.13
N THR A 33 -20.37 -12.66 54.82
CA THR A 33 -20.17 -11.28 54.36
C THR A 33 -19.40 -11.28 53.05
N ALA A 34 -19.96 -10.67 52.01
CA ALA A 34 -19.27 -10.44 50.75
C ALA A 34 -18.01 -9.60 50.99
N GLU A 35 -16.93 -9.91 50.28
CA GLU A 35 -15.72 -9.09 50.27
C GLU A 35 -16.04 -7.66 49.77
N PRO A 36 -15.50 -6.59 50.42
CA PRO A 36 -15.64 -5.23 49.92
C PRO A 36 -15.04 -5.08 48.52
N ILE A 37 -15.73 -4.38 47.63
CA ILE A 37 -15.31 -4.27 46.22
C ILE A 37 -13.91 -3.64 46.04
N GLU A 38 -13.52 -2.73 46.93
CA GLU A 38 -12.17 -2.13 46.96
C GLU A 38 -11.08 -3.17 47.24
N GLU A 39 -11.37 -4.17 48.08
CA GLU A 39 -10.44 -5.27 48.34
C GLU A 39 -10.33 -6.20 47.12
N SER A 40 -11.45 -6.45 46.43
CA SER A 40 -11.42 -7.17 45.15
C SER A 40 -10.61 -6.43 44.08
N TRP A 41 -10.72 -5.09 43.98
CA TRP A 41 -9.90 -4.28 43.07
C TRP A 41 -8.41 -4.34 43.39
N ARG A 42 -8.03 -4.22 44.67
CA ARG A 42 -6.63 -4.39 45.12
C ARG A 42 -6.07 -5.73 44.68
N LYS A 43 -6.82 -6.82 44.89
CA LYS A 43 -6.43 -8.16 44.46
C LYS A 43 -6.28 -8.27 42.94
N ILE A 44 -7.22 -7.70 42.17
CA ILE A 44 -7.18 -7.72 40.70
C ILE A 44 -5.93 -6.97 40.19
N PHE A 45 -5.63 -5.78 40.72
CA PHE A 45 -4.46 -4.99 40.26
C PHE A 45 -3.12 -5.52 40.74
N ALA A 46 -3.10 -6.33 41.80
CA ALA A 46 -1.92 -7.07 42.26
C ALA A 46 -1.61 -8.31 41.41
N MET A 47 -2.54 -8.77 40.56
CA MET A 47 -2.27 -9.87 39.61
C MET A 47 -1.26 -9.45 38.53
N LYS A 48 -0.63 -10.45 37.90
CA LYS A 48 0.13 -10.23 36.66
C LYS A 48 -0.83 -9.89 35.52
N LEU A 49 -0.87 -8.62 35.12
CA LEU A 49 -1.73 -8.08 34.06
C LEU A 49 -0.90 -7.67 32.85
N SER A 50 -1.45 -7.87 31.65
CA SER A 50 -0.96 -7.18 30.46
C SER A 50 -1.30 -5.69 30.54
N ASP A 51 -0.57 -4.84 29.81
CA ASP A 51 -0.86 -3.40 29.77
C ASP A 51 -2.26 -3.10 29.25
N ALA A 52 -2.73 -3.89 28.27
CA ALA A 52 -4.09 -3.80 27.74
C ALA A 52 -5.15 -4.13 28.81
N ASP A 53 -4.97 -5.22 29.56
CA ASP A 53 -5.91 -5.57 30.63
C ASP A 53 -5.88 -4.53 31.75
N ARG A 54 -4.69 -4.03 32.11
CA ARG A 54 -4.55 -2.97 33.11
C ARG A 54 -5.35 -1.73 32.70
N LYS A 55 -5.22 -1.28 31.45
CA LYS A 55 -5.97 -0.13 30.92
C LYS A 55 -7.49 -0.34 31.01
N ARG A 56 -7.98 -1.49 30.52
CA ARG A 56 -9.42 -1.85 30.56
C ARG A 56 -9.97 -1.85 31.98
N LEU A 57 -9.23 -2.44 32.92
CA LEU A 57 -9.62 -2.51 34.32
C LEU A 57 -9.66 -1.14 34.99
N THR A 58 -8.71 -0.25 34.66
CA THR A 58 -8.73 1.14 35.13
C THR A 58 -9.96 1.90 34.64
N GLU A 59 -10.33 1.73 33.36
CA GLU A 59 -11.54 2.35 32.78
C GLU A 59 -12.82 1.86 33.48
N VAL A 60 -12.93 0.56 33.74
CA VAL A 60 -14.06 -0.03 34.48
C VAL A 60 -14.12 0.49 35.90
N LYS A 61 -12.99 0.52 36.62
CA LYS A 61 -12.95 1.06 37.99
C LYS A 61 -13.42 2.51 38.00
N ALA A 62 -12.88 3.36 37.13
CA ALA A 62 -13.27 4.76 37.05
C ALA A 62 -14.77 4.93 36.72
N ALA A 63 -15.32 4.10 35.83
CA ALA A 63 -16.75 4.13 35.50
C ALA A 63 -17.64 3.66 36.66
N MET A 64 -17.21 2.65 37.42
CA MET A 64 -17.92 2.19 38.62
C MET A 64 -17.85 3.22 39.76
N ASP A 65 -16.68 3.81 40.00
CA ASP A 65 -16.49 4.87 40.99
C ASP A 65 -17.33 6.12 40.65
N ALA A 66 -17.49 6.43 39.37
CA ALA A 66 -18.35 7.50 38.87
C ALA A 66 -19.85 7.14 38.84
N GLY A 67 -20.24 5.94 39.29
CA GLY A 67 -21.63 5.47 39.28
C GLY A 67 -22.24 5.22 37.89
N LYS A 68 -21.42 5.21 36.83
CA LYS A 68 -21.83 4.98 35.43
C LYS A 68 -21.95 3.51 35.07
N LEU A 69 -21.48 2.61 35.93
CA LEU A 69 -21.44 1.17 35.71
C LEU A 69 -21.66 0.46 37.04
N ALA A 70 -22.53 -0.55 37.06
CA ALA A 70 -22.81 -1.35 38.24
C ALA A 70 -22.72 -2.84 37.92
N ARG A 71 -22.51 -3.66 38.95
CA ARG A 71 -22.60 -5.12 38.84
C ARG A 71 -24.05 -5.52 38.63
N ASP A 72 -24.28 -6.55 37.80
CA ASP A 72 -25.59 -7.19 37.74
C ASP A 72 -25.85 -7.92 39.08
N PRO A 73 -27.02 -7.71 39.73
CA PRO A 73 -27.39 -8.45 40.94
C PRO A 73 -27.23 -9.98 40.82
N ALA A 74 -27.44 -10.56 39.64
CA ALA A 74 -27.25 -11.99 39.38
C ALA A 74 -25.78 -12.42 39.38
N ASP A 75 -24.86 -11.53 38.99
CA ASP A 75 -23.41 -11.78 39.02
C ASP A 75 -22.80 -11.62 40.42
N CYS A 76 -23.53 -10.99 41.35
CA CYS A 76 -23.12 -10.81 42.74
C CYS A 76 -23.27 -12.07 43.62
N VAL A 77 -23.88 -13.14 43.10
CA VAL A 77 -24.09 -14.41 43.81
C VAL A 77 -23.59 -15.62 42.99
N ASN A 78 -23.27 -16.72 43.66
CA ASN A 78 -22.92 -17.99 43.01
C ASN A 78 -24.18 -18.85 42.75
N LYS A 79 -24.02 -20.00 42.06
CA LYS A 79 -25.15 -20.92 41.74
C LYS A 79 -25.93 -21.41 42.97
N ALA A 80 -25.35 -21.32 44.16
CA ALA A 80 -25.97 -21.69 45.43
C ALA A 80 -26.52 -20.46 46.21
N GLY A 81 -26.62 -19.28 45.58
CA GLY A 81 -27.16 -18.05 46.18
C GLY A 81 -26.22 -17.35 47.17
N ASN A 82 -24.96 -17.79 47.31
CA ASN A 82 -24.00 -17.17 48.22
C ASN A 82 -23.30 -15.98 47.55
N PRO A 83 -22.91 -14.93 48.31
CA PRO A 83 -22.21 -13.79 47.75
C PRO A 83 -20.90 -14.17 47.03
N LYS A 84 -20.69 -13.60 45.84
CA LYS A 84 -19.55 -13.85 44.95
C LYS A 84 -18.66 -12.60 44.89
N ALA A 85 -17.37 -12.79 45.17
CA ALA A 85 -16.36 -11.74 45.08
C ALA A 85 -16.21 -11.22 43.64
N PHE A 86 -15.95 -9.92 43.51
CA PHE A 86 -15.75 -9.29 42.21
C PHE A 86 -14.45 -9.79 41.60
N SER A 87 -14.50 -10.22 40.34
CA SER A 87 -13.36 -10.91 39.70
C SER A 87 -12.84 -10.13 38.49
N LYS A 88 -11.57 -10.38 38.12
CA LYS A 88 -10.98 -9.85 36.87
C LYS A 88 -11.85 -10.17 35.64
N ALA A 89 -12.37 -11.39 35.55
CA ALA A 89 -13.22 -11.81 34.44
C ALA A 89 -14.55 -11.06 34.41
N GLU A 90 -15.13 -10.77 35.57
CA GLU A 90 -16.34 -9.93 35.69
C GLU A 90 -16.05 -8.47 35.29
N ALA A 91 -14.95 -7.89 35.77
CA ALA A 91 -14.51 -6.56 35.37
C ALA A 91 -14.28 -6.45 33.84
N LEU A 92 -13.66 -7.45 33.21
CA LEU A 92 -13.47 -7.47 31.76
C LEU A 92 -14.78 -7.67 30.97
N ARG A 93 -15.79 -8.35 31.55
CA ARG A 93 -17.14 -8.39 30.97
C ARG A 93 -17.82 -7.02 31.07
N LEU A 94 -17.73 -6.37 32.24
CA LEU A 94 -18.24 -5.01 32.46
C LEU A 94 -17.59 -3.99 31.53
N TRP A 95 -16.30 -4.15 31.20
CA TRP A 95 -15.63 -3.31 30.19
C TRP A 95 -16.33 -3.39 28.82
N LYS A 96 -16.77 -4.58 28.39
CA LYS A 96 -17.52 -4.72 27.12
C LYS A 96 -18.87 -4.00 27.19
N THR A 97 -19.56 -4.07 28.32
CA THR A 97 -20.82 -3.34 28.54
C THR A 97 -20.60 -1.83 28.51
N LEU A 98 -19.55 -1.34 29.18
CA LEU A 98 -19.17 0.07 29.18
C LEU A 98 -18.86 0.56 27.76
N GLN A 99 -18.07 -0.19 27.00
CA GLN A 99 -17.74 0.14 25.61
C GLN A 99 -19.00 0.19 24.73
N LYS A 100 -19.92 -0.76 24.89
CA LYS A 100 -21.21 -0.76 24.17
C LYS A 100 -22.02 0.50 24.50
N ALA A 101 -22.17 0.84 25.78
CA ALA A 101 -22.92 2.02 26.20
C ALA A 101 -22.27 3.34 25.74
N GLN A 102 -20.95 3.44 25.82
CA GLN A 102 -20.20 4.61 25.30
C GLN A 102 -20.39 4.77 23.79
N ARG A 103 -20.32 3.66 23.04
CA ARG A 103 -20.55 3.65 21.60
C ARG A 103 -21.98 4.06 21.25
N GLU A 104 -22.98 3.53 21.94
CA GLU A 104 -24.39 3.91 21.72
C GLU A 104 -24.62 5.41 22.00
N GLU A 105 -24.01 5.94 23.05
CA GLU A 105 -24.05 7.38 23.35
C GLU A 105 -23.33 8.21 22.27
N THR A 106 -22.17 7.77 21.79
CA THR A 106 -21.49 8.44 20.67
C THR A 106 -22.34 8.44 19.40
N LEU A 107 -22.95 7.32 19.03
CA LEU A 107 -23.84 7.25 17.86
C LEU A 107 -25.07 8.15 18.03
N ARG A 108 -25.64 8.21 19.24
CA ARG A 108 -26.74 9.13 19.54
C ARG A 108 -26.33 10.59 19.38
N GLN A 109 -25.18 10.97 19.96
CA GLN A 109 -24.65 12.32 19.82
C GLN A 109 -24.30 12.67 18.37
N MET A 110 -23.88 11.70 17.56
CA MET A 110 -23.68 11.94 16.12
C MET A 110 -24.98 12.34 15.44
N VAL A 111 -26.09 11.63 15.72
CA VAL A 111 -27.41 11.96 15.16
C VAL A 111 -27.92 13.30 15.70
N GLU A 112 -27.86 13.51 17.02
CA GLU A 112 -28.33 14.76 17.65
C GLU A 112 -27.57 16.00 17.18
N ASN A 113 -26.28 15.87 16.86
CA ASN A 113 -25.44 16.96 16.34
C ASN A 113 -25.31 16.97 14.82
N THR A 114 -26.14 16.21 14.09
CA THR A 114 -26.12 16.22 12.63
C THR A 114 -26.58 17.59 12.12
N PRO A 115 -25.76 18.30 11.32
CA PRO A 115 -26.12 19.60 10.78
C PRO A 115 -27.34 19.56 9.85
N ASP A 116 -28.11 20.66 9.79
CA ASP A 116 -29.30 20.77 8.92
C ASP A 116 -28.98 20.65 7.42
N ASN A 117 -27.75 20.98 7.03
CA ASN A 117 -27.27 20.86 5.66
C ASN A 117 -26.81 19.44 5.30
N TYR A 118 -27.01 18.45 6.18
CA TYR A 118 -26.78 17.03 5.89
C TYR A 118 -28.09 16.40 5.44
N TRP A 119 -28.16 15.95 4.20
CA TRP A 119 -29.39 15.53 3.56
C TRP A 119 -29.45 14.02 3.36
N LEU A 120 -30.38 13.36 4.07
CA LEU A 120 -30.75 11.98 3.79
C LEU A 120 -31.76 11.94 2.65
N ILE A 121 -31.39 11.34 1.52
CA ILE A 121 -32.20 11.31 0.29
C ILE A 121 -32.80 9.92 0.11
N THR A 122 -34.06 9.76 0.53
CA THR A 122 -34.81 8.48 0.46
C THR A 122 -36.05 8.56 -0.44
N THR A 123 -36.27 9.70 -1.11
CA THR A 123 -37.42 9.91 -1.98
C THR A 123 -37.00 10.58 -3.28
N GLU A 124 -37.68 10.26 -4.38
CA GLU A 124 -37.38 10.82 -5.70
C GLU A 124 -37.47 12.34 -5.70
N ALA A 125 -38.51 12.90 -5.07
CA ALA A 125 -38.68 14.35 -4.94
C ALA A 125 -37.53 15.04 -4.21
N ARG A 126 -36.87 14.37 -3.24
CA ARG A 126 -35.69 14.93 -2.57
C ARG A 126 -34.43 14.76 -3.42
N LEU A 127 -34.32 13.67 -4.18
CA LEU A 127 -33.23 13.48 -5.14
C LEU A 127 -33.28 14.58 -6.20
N GLU A 128 -34.41 14.80 -6.86
CA GLU A 128 -34.57 15.85 -7.89
C GLU A 128 -34.21 17.25 -7.35
N LYS A 129 -34.59 17.58 -6.11
CA LYS A 129 -34.16 18.83 -5.46
C LYS A 129 -32.65 18.92 -5.29
N PHE A 130 -32.00 17.81 -4.97
CA PHE A 130 -30.55 17.76 -4.81
C PHE A 130 -29.83 17.85 -6.17
N LEU A 131 -30.32 17.16 -7.20
CA LEU A 131 -29.80 17.26 -8.57
C LEU A 131 -29.83 18.71 -9.08
N ALA A 132 -30.92 19.44 -8.82
CA ALA A 132 -31.01 20.86 -9.16
C ALA A 132 -29.94 21.75 -8.46
N LEU A 133 -29.42 21.33 -7.30
CA LEU A 133 -28.26 21.99 -6.68
C LEU A 133 -26.98 21.63 -7.46
N LEU A 134 -26.80 20.36 -7.80
CA LEU A 134 -25.64 19.87 -8.56
C LEU A 134 -25.52 20.51 -9.94
N ASP A 135 -26.63 20.86 -10.59
CA ASP A 135 -26.63 21.57 -11.89
C ASP A 135 -25.89 22.92 -11.85
N ASN A 136 -25.69 23.50 -10.67
CA ASN A 136 -25.00 24.77 -10.48
C ASN A 136 -23.56 24.60 -9.96
N GLU A 137 -23.13 23.36 -9.72
CA GLU A 137 -21.81 23.03 -9.19
C GLU A 137 -20.76 22.94 -10.32
N GLU A 138 -19.60 23.55 -10.08
CA GLU A 138 -18.41 23.32 -10.92
C GLU A 138 -17.55 22.20 -10.36
N GLU A 139 -17.78 21.81 -9.11
CA GLU A 139 -17.02 20.79 -8.41
C GLU A 139 -17.88 20.17 -7.31
N ILE A 140 -17.77 18.86 -7.15
CA ILE A 140 -18.48 18.08 -6.13
C ILE A 140 -17.50 17.23 -5.34
N VAL A 141 -17.83 16.94 -4.08
CA VAL A 141 -17.21 15.80 -3.38
C VAL A 141 -18.03 14.57 -3.69
N PHE A 142 -17.36 13.44 -3.93
CA PHE A 142 -18.01 12.14 -4.00
C PHE A 142 -17.30 11.11 -3.12
N ASP A 143 -18.07 10.15 -2.64
CA ASP A 143 -17.61 8.98 -1.88
C ASP A 143 -18.70 7.89 -1.99
N VAL A 144 -18.34 6.62 -1.81
CA VAL A 144 -19.30 5.52 -1.77
C VAL A 144 -19.18 4.71 -0.49
N GLU A 145 -20.32 4.44 0.13
CA GLU A 145 -20.39 3.56 1.28
C GLU A 145 -20.64 2.12 0.81
N THR A 146 -19.95 1.15 1.39
CA THR A 146 -19.88 -0.23 0.85
C THR A 146 -19.96 -1.27 1.96
N THR A 147 -20.15 -2.54 1.60
CA THR A 147 -20.16 -3.64 2.58
C THR A 147 -18.79 -3.96 3.19
N GLY A 148 -17.71 -3.44 2.60
CA GLY A 148 -16.33 -3.70 2.99
C GLY A 148 -15.36 -3.05 2.01
N THR A 149 -14.07 -3.34 2.16
CA THR A 149 -13.00 -2.69 1.38
C THR A 149 -12.42 -3.55 0.26
N ASP A 150 -13.04 -4.69 -0.08
CA ASP A 150 -12.65 -5.52 -1.21
C ASP A 150 -13.38 -5.07 -2.48
N VAL A 151 -12.68 -4.31 -3.33
CA VAL A 151 -13.23 -3.76 -4.58
C VAL A 151 -13.79 -4.81 -5.54
N TRP A 152 -13.46 -6.09 -5.40
CA TRP A 152 -13.96 -7.15 -6.29
C TRP A 152 -15.17 -7.89 -5.71
N ASN A 153 -15.25 -8.01 -4.39
CA ASN A 153 -16.25 -8.82 -3.70
C ASN A 153 -17.34 -8.02 -2.98
N ASP A 154 -17.02 -6.81 -2.50
CA ASP A 154 -17.98 -5.93 -1.85
C ASP A 154 -18.82 -5.15 -2.88
N TYR A 155 -19.89 -4.50 -2.42
CA TYR A 155 -20.79 -3.71 -3.27
C TYR A 155 -21.18 -2.38 -2.62
N ILE A 156 -21.62 -1.41 -3.45
CA ILE A 156 -22.07 -0.09 -3.01
C ILE A 156 -23.42 -0.20 -2.28
N VAL A 157 -23.49 0.41 -1.11
CA VAL A 157 -24.67 0.49 -0.22
C VAL A 157 -25.37 1.84 -0.33
N GLY A 158 -24.62 2.90 -0.64
CA GLY A 158 -25.17 4.21 -0.94
C GLY A 158 -24.10 5.20 -1.39
N HIS A 159 -24.54 6.33 -1.94
CA HIS A 159 -23.69 7.38 -2.48
C HIS A 159 -23.62 8.57 -1.54
N VAL A 160 -22.42 9.13 -1.39
CA VAL A 160 -22.18 10.40 -0.71
C VAL A 160 -21.81 11.42 -1.76
N ILE A 161 -22.54 12.55 -1.78
CA ILE A 161 -22.22 13.67 -2.66
C ILE A 161 -22.32 14.97 -1.87
N THR A 162 -21.30 15.82 -1.97
CA THR A 162 -21.36 17.20 -1.48
C THR A 162 -21.49 18.17 -2.64
N ALA A 163 -22.58 18.93 -2.64
CA ALA A 163 -22.75 20.12 -3.46
C ALA A 163 -21.98 21.27 -2.78
N ILE A 164 -20.81 21.62 -3.30
CA ILE A 164 -19.84 22.48 -2.62
C ILE A 164 -20.35 23.92 -2.47
N LYS A 165 -20.86 24.53 -3.54
CA LYS A 165 -21.41 25.89 -3.54
C LYS A 165 -22.69 25.98 -2.72
N ALA A 166 -23.57 24.98 -2.85
CA ALA A 166 -24.81 24.93 -2.07
C ALA A 166 -24.57 24.62 -0.58
N ASP A 167 -23.37 24.17 -0.20
CA ASP A 167 -23.02 23.70 1.14
C ASP A 167 -23.96 22.60 1.64
N VAL A 168 -24.31 21.64 0.76
CA VAL A 168 -25.19 20.51 1.10
C VAL A 168 -24.42 19.20 0.98
N HIS A 169 -24.48 18.38 2.04
CA HIS A 169 -23.81 17.09 2.13
C HIS A 169 -24.86 15.97 2.13
N ALA A 170 -25.02 15.28 1.02
CA ALA A 170 -26.08 14.28 0.87
C ALA A 170 -25.57 12.86 1.06
N TYR A 171 -26.41 12.03 1.68
CA TYR A 171 -26.31 10.59 1.65
C TYR A 171 -27.55 9.98 0.97
N ILE A 172 -27.32 9.14 -0.04
CA ILE A 172 -28.34 8.49 -0.86
C ILE A 172 -28.23 6.96 -0.63
N PRO A 173 -28.97 6.39 0.33
CA PRO A 173 -28.96 4.95 0.60
C PRO A 173 -29.74 4.17 -0.46
N THR A 174 -29.19 3.03 -0.89
CA THR A 174 -29.82 2.16 -1.90
C THR A 174 -29.89 0.69 -1.49
N LYS A 175 -29.00 0.20 -0.62
CA LYS A 175 -28.92 -1.24 -0.27
C LYS A 175 -28.73 -1.54 1.24
N HIS A 176 -29.22 -0.69 2.14
CA HIS A 176 -29.27 -1.04 3.57
C HIS A 176 -30.28 -2.15 3.85
N LYS A 177 -29.93 -3.06 4.77
CA LYS A 177 -30.78 -4.13 5.31
C LYS A 177 -31.71 -3.58 6.40
N THR A 178 -32.66 -2.75 6.00
CA THR A 178 -33.61 -2.08 6.90
C THR A 178 -34.98 -1.90 6.23
N ASP A 179 -36.02 -1.72 7.05
CA ASP A 179 -37.39 -1.47 6.58
C ASP A 179 -37.63 0.01 6.25
N HIS A 180 -36.65 0.89 6.50
CA HIS A 180 -36.76 2.31 6.12
C HIS A 180 -36.76 2.47 4.60
N PRO A 181 -37.59 3.39 4.05
CA PRO A 181 -37.62 3.67 2.62
C PRO A 181 -36.24 4.07 2.08
N GLN A 182 -35.89 3.54 0.91
CA GLN A 182 -34.66 3.80 0.18
C GLN A 182 -35.00 3.94 -1.31
N LEU A 183 -34.12 4.58 -2.06
CA LEU A 183 -34.29 4.66 -3.50
C LEU A 183 -33.77 3.39 -4.17
N ASP A 184 -34.35 3.06 -5.32
CA ASP A 184 -33.82 2.00 -6.16
C ASP A 184 -32.40 2.34 -6.65
N ASN A 185 -31.51 1.35 -6.62
CA ASN A 185 -30.11 1.57 -6.96
C ASN A 185 -29.90 1.93 -8.43
N GLU A 186 -30.60 1.26 -9.35
CA GLU A 186 -30.47 1.54 -10.78
C GLU A 186 -30.98 2.94 -11.11
N TYR A 187 -32.10 3.34 -10.51
CA TYR A 187 -32.63 4.70 -10.61
C TYR A 187 -31.64 5.75 -10.10
N VAL A 188 -31.02 5.54 -8.93
CA VAL A 188 -30.01 6.46 -8.39
C VAL A 188 -28.79 6.55 -9.30
N LEU A 189 -28.28 5.42 -9.80
CA LEU A 189 -27.15 5.40 -10.72
C LEU A 189 -27.46 6.12 -12.03
N GLU A 190 -28.65 5.91 -12.60
CA GLU A 190 -29.09 6.62 -13.81
C GLU A 190 -29.09 8.14 -13.59
N LYS A 191 -29.62 8.60 -12.47
CA LYS A 191 -29.72 10.03 -12.13
C LYS A 191 -28.38 10.67 -11.79
N LEU A 192 -27.46 9.93 -11.17
CA LEU A 192 -26.14 10.44 -10.79
C LEU A 192 -25.10 10.32 -11.91
N ARG A 193 -25.31 9.43 -12.90
CA ARG A 193 -24.37 9.20 -14.01
C ARG A 193 -23.94 10.48 -14.73
N PRO A 194 -24.83 11.42 -15.10
CA PRO A 194 -24.41 12.66 -15.75
C PRO A 194 -23.37 13.44 -14.92
N TYR A 195 -23.55 13.51 -13.60
CA TYR A 195 -22.64 14.24 -12.73
C TYR A 195 -21.32 13.50 -12.52
N TYR A 196 -21.30 12.16 -12.51
CA TYR A 196 -20.07 11.38 -12.40
C TYR A 196 -19.25 11.34 -13.69
N GLU A 197 -19.90 11.29 -14.85
CA GLU A 197 -19.24 11.10 -16.16
C GLU A 197 -18.94 12.41 -16.89
N ASP A 198 -19.49 13.56 -16.46
CA ASP A 198 -19.19 14.88 -17.03
C ASP A 198 -17.81 15.38 -16.59
N GLU A 199 -16.85 15.48 -17.50
CA GLU A 199 -15.50 15.96 -17.20
C GLU A 199 -15.43 17.45 -16.82
N SER A 200 -16.46 18.24 -17.14
CA SER A 200 -16.51 19.67 -16.83
C SER A 200 -16.80 19.97 -15.35
N ILE A 201 -17.39 19.00 -14.63
CA ILE A 201 -17.62 19.09 -13.19
C ILE A 201 -16.42 18.43 -12.49
N GLY A 202 -15.68 19.18 -11.67
CA GLY A 202 -14.57 18.64 -10.89
C GLY A 202 -15.02 17.63 -9.83
N LYS A 203 -14.28 16.53 -9.67
CA LYS A 203 -14.52 15.50 -8.67
C LYS A 203 -13.42 15.51 -7.62
N LEU A 204 -13.84 15.65 -6.37
CA LEU A 204 -12.99 15.57 -5.19
C LEU A 204 -13.37 14.35 -4.36
N ALA A 205 -12.39 13.58 -3.90
CA ALA A 205 -12.60 12.48 -2.98
C ALA A 205 -11.43 12.29 -2.00
N HIS A 206 -11.57 11.32 -1.11
CA HIS A 206 -10.47 10.77 -0.32
C HIS A 206 -10.25 9.32 -0.74
N ASN A 207 -9.06 8.95 -1.22
CA ASN A 207 -8.81 7.60 -1.72
C ASN A 207 -9.72 7.21 -2.91
N ALA A 208 -9.88 8.15 -3.85
CA ALA A 208 -10.73 8.09 -5.03
C ALA A 208 -10.57 6.81 -5.85
N LYS A 209 -9.38 6.20 -5.86
CA LYS A 209 -9.14 4.93 -6.57
C LYS A 209 -10.13 3.85 -6.16
N PHE A 210 -10.46 3.76 -4.87
CA PHE A 210 -11.42 2.79 -4.35
C PHE A 210 -12.83 3.07 -4.88
N ASP A 211 -13.28 4.31 -4.77
CA ASP A 211 -14.59 4.75 -5.24
C ASP A 211 -14.75 4.57 -6.75
N ILE A 212 -13.71 4.89 -7.53
CA ILE A 212 -13.69 4.69 -8.99
C ILE A 212 -13.86 3.21 -9.32
N HIS A 213 -13.16 2.30 -8.63
CA HIS A 213 -13.35 0.86 -8.83
C HIS A 213 -14.78 0.40 -8.56
N MET A 214 -15.37 0.90 -7.47
CA MET A 214 -16.74 0.55 -7.09
C MET A 214 -17.76 1.08 -8.12
N LEU A 215 -17.60 2.32 -8.57
CA LEU A 215 -18.44 2.93 -9.60
C LEU A 215 -18.28 2.24 -10.96
N ASP A 216 -17.05 1.88 -11.35
CA ASP A 216 -16.74 1.20 -12.61
C ASP A 216 -17.48 -0.15 -12.72
N ARG A 217 -17.61 -0.87 -11.61
CA ARG A 217 -18.33 -2.15 -11.50
C ARG A 217 -19.85 -2.00 -11.60
N GLU A 218 -20.40 -0.85 -11.21
CA GLU A 218 -21.81 -0.47 -11.42
C GLU A 218 -22.00 0.24 -12.78
N GLY A 219 -20.98 0.21 -13.65
CA GLY A 219 -21.04 0.73 -15.01
C GLY A 219 -20.90 2.24 -15.14
N ILE A 220 -20.47 2.96 -14.09
CA ILE A 220 -20.22 4.41 -14.12
C ILE A 220 -18.74 4.65 -14.40
N LYS A 221 -18.44 5.42 -15.45
CA LYS A 221 -17.07 5.82 -15.80
C LYS A 221 -16.75 7.20 -15.26
N LEU A 222 -16.27 7.28 -14.02
CA LEU A 222 -15.91 8.55 -13.40
C LEU A 222 -14.95 9.37 -14.30
N ARG A 223 -15.27 10.63 -14.55
CA ARG A 223 -14.40 11.60 -15.23
C ARG A 223 -14.25 12.87 -14.41
N GLY A 224 -13.30 13.71 -14.78
CA GLY A 224 -13.10 15.01 -14.13
C GLY A 224 -12.58 14.92 -12.69
N LEU A 225 -11.84 13.86 -12.31
CA LEU A 225 -11.16 13.82 -11.00
C LEU A 225 -10.13 14.97 -10.93
N THR A 226 -10.36 15.91 -10.01
CA THR A 226 -9.50 17.08 -9.79
C THR A 226 -8.68 16.97 -8.52
N TRP A 227 -9.14 16.16 -7.54
CA TRP A 227 -8.46 16.08 -6.25
C TRP A 227 -8.71 14.78 -5.49
N ASP A 228 -7.64 14.19 -4.96
CA ASP A 228 -7.67 13.13 -3.95
C ASP A 228 -6.91 13.60 -2.70
N THR A 229 -7.62 13.72 -1.58
CA THR A 229 -7.02 14.23 -0.34
C THR A 229 -5.99 13.28 0.28
N GLN A 230 -6.03 11.98 -0.01
CA GLN A 230 -5.01 11.03 0.42
C GLN A 230 -3.69 11.29 -0.32
N GLU A 231 -3.76 11.41 -1.64
CA GLU A 231 -2.61 11.63 -2.52
C GLU A 231 -2.01 13.04 -2.35
N ALA A 232 -2.86 14.06 -2.17
CA ALA A 232 -2.41 15.41 -1.83
C ALA A 232 -1.60 15.43 -0.52
N MET A 233 -2.03 14.66 0.49
CA MET A 233 -1.30 14.57 1.75
C MET A 233 0.03 13.84 1.60
N GLN A 234 0.14 12.84 0.73
CA GLN A 234 1.41 12.16 0.43
C GLN A 234 2.47 13.15 -0.09
N LEU A 235 2.09 14.14 -0.90
CA LEU A 235 3.00 15.18 -1.37
C LEU A 235 3.30 16.25 -0.30
N LEU A 236 2.28 16.63 0.47
CA LEU A 236 2.41 17.62 1.55
C LEU A 236 3.22 17.11 2.74
N ASN A 237 3.10 15.84 3.10
CA ASN A 237 3.90 15.20 4.12
C ASN A 237 3.91 13.67 3.98
N GLU A 238 4.92 13.14 3.30
CA GLU A 238 5.13 11.70 3.09
C GLU A 238 5.60 10.94 4.35
N ASN A 239 5.73 11.63 5.50
CA ASN A 239 6.06 11.02 6.78
C ASN A 239 4.85 10.85 7.71
N GLU A 240 3.63 11.11 7.25
CA GLU A 240 2.45 10.81 8.06
C GLU A 240 2.38 9.32 8.40
N PRO A 241 2.07 8.96 9.66
CA PRO A 241 1.95 7.55 10.06
C PRO A 241 0.70 6.89 9.48
N SER A 242 -0.29 7.69 9.08
CA SER A 242 -1.53 7.24 8.46
C SER A 242 -2.05 8.34 7.56
N PHE A 243 -2.53 7.94 6.38
CA PHE A 243 -3.19 8.82 5.43
C PHE A 243 -4.72 8.65 5.44
N ALA A 244 -5.29 7.98 6.45
CA ALA A 244 -6.74 7.85 6.58
C ALA A 244 -7.39 9.20 6.92
N LEU A 245 -8.52 9.52 6.26
CA LEU A 245 -9.24 10.78 6.39
C LEU A 245 -9.40 11.23 7.85
N LYS A 246 -9.95 10.36 8.70
CA LYS A 246 -10.22 10.61 10.13
C LYS A 246 -8.97 11.06 10.90
N ASN A 247 -7.82 10.46 10.61
CA ASN A 247 -6.54 10.81 11.23
C ASN A 247 -6.03 12.17 10.74
N LEU A 248 -6.15 12.43 9.43
CA LEU A 248 -5.72 13.68 8.82
C LEU A 248 -6.56 14.87 9.32
N VAL A 249 -7.89 14.76 9.32
CA VAL A 249 -8.77 15.86 9.77
C VAL A 249 -8.60 16.14 11.26
N THR A 250 -8.41 15.10 12.08
CA THR A 250 -8.13 15.27 13.51
C THR A 250 -6.81 16.01 13.73
N LYS A 251 -5.76 15.65 13.00
CA LYS A 251 -4.44 16.26 13.16
C LYS A 251 -4.37 17.68 12.62
N TYR A 252 -4.83 17.90 11.40
CA TYR A 252 -4.61 19.14 10.65
C TYR A 252 -5.74 20.16 10.81
N LEU A 253 -6.98 19.69 10.97
CA LEU A 253 -8.16 20.57 11.11
C LEU A 253 -8.68 20.63 12.55
N ARG A 254 -8.14 19.79 13.46
CA ARG A 254 -8.62 19.66 14.85
C ARG A 254 -10.09 19.22 14.96
N ILE A 255 -10.61 18.58 13.92
CA ILE A 255 -11.96 18.01 13.89
C ILE A 255 -11.88 16.58 14.42
N LYS A 256 -12.47 16.32 15.59
CA LYS A 256 -12.51 14.96 16.14
C LYS A 256 -13.31 14.04 15.20
N SER A 257 -12.72 12.90 14.89
CA SER A 257 -13.38 11.89 14.07
C SER A 257 -13.05 10.48 14.54
N ASP A 258 -14.07 9.75 14.98
CA ASP A 258 -13.95 8.35 15.36
C ASP A 258 -13.85 7.46 14.11
N THR A 259 -13.16 6.33 14.20
CA THR A 259 -12.98 5.42 13.05
C THR A 259 -14.21 4.55 12.82
N TYR A 260 -14.37 4.02 11.61
CA TYR A 260 -15.44 3.07 11.31
C TYR A 260 -15.44 1.87 12.28
N GLY A 261 -14.27 1.33 12.62
CA GLY A 261 -14.13 0.24 13.58
C GLY A 261 -14.59 0.59 14.99
N ASP A 262 -14.37 1.84 15.44
CA ASP A 262 -14.81 2.31 16.74
C ASP A 262 -16.34 2.46 16.80
N LEU A 263 -16.95 2.94 15.70
CA LEU A 263 -18.38 3.25 15.61
C LEU A 263 -19.25 2.07 15.21
N PHE A 264 -18.75 1.18 14.35
CA PHE A 264 -19.53 0.11 13.71
C PHE A 264 -18.96 -1.29 14.00
N GLY A 265 -17.67 -1.39 14.33
CA GLY A 265 -17.00 -2.68 14.56
C GLY A 265 -16.58 -3.32 13.25
N LYS A 266 -17.10 -4.51 12.94
CA LYS A 266 -16.75 -5.29 11.72
C LYS A 266 -17.95 -5.60 10.82
N ILE A 267 -19.07 -4.94 11.04
CA ILE A 267 -20.25 -5.10 10.17
C ILE A 267 -20.04 -4.33 8.87
N GLY A 268 -20.76 -4.69 7.81
CA GLY A 268 -20.83 -3.88 6.59
C GLY A 268 -21.72 -2.64 6.78
N PHE A 269 -21.58 -1.64 5.91
CA PHE A 269 -22.41 -0.43 5.97
C PHE A 269 -23.90 -0.73 5.76
N ASP A 270 -24.21 -1.78 4.99
CA ASP A 270 -25.56 -2.29 4.76
C ASP A 270 -26.27 -2.77 6.04
N GLU A 271 -25.51 -3.15 7.08
CA GLU A 271 -26.06 -3.61 8.36
C GLU A 271 -26.41 -2.47 9.33
N ILE A 272 -26.12 -1.21 8.97
CA ILE A 272 -26.55 -0.05 9.75
C ILE A 272 -28.05 0.15 9.51
N SER A 273 -28.88 -0.21 10.49
CA SER A 273 -30.34 -0.15 10.31
C SER A 273 -30.95 1.24 10.45
N ASP A 274 -30.32 2.15 11.20
CA ASP A 274 -30.77 3.54 11.36
C ASP A 274 -30.09 4.44 10.32
N LEU A 275 -30.86 4.88 9.33
CA LEU A 275 -30.35 5.71 8.23
C LEU A 275 -29.89 7.10 8.69
N ASN A 276 -30.30 7.59 9.87
CA ASN A 276 -29.78 8.85 10.40
C ASN A 276 -28.35 8.70 10.91
N ILE A 277 -28.01 7.52 11.47
CA ILE A 277 -26.63 7.20 11.83
C ILE A 277 -25.77 7.10 10.57
N ALA A 278 -26.29 6.42 9.54
CA ALA A 278 -25.63 6.32 8.25
C ALA A 278 -25.37 7.71 7.65
N LEU A 279 -26.38 8.58 7.61
CA LEU A 279 -26.26 9.98 7.19
C LEU A 279 -25.16 10.73 7.97
N ALA A 280 -25.23 10.69 9.30
CA ALA A 280 -24.32 11.43 10.17
C ALA A 280 -22.85 11.04 9.95
N TYR A 281 -22.59 9.78 9.60
CA TYR A 281 -21.27 9.31 9.25
C TYR A 281 -20.87 9.69 7.82
N ALA A 282 -21.70 9.33 6.84
CA ALA A 282 -21.37 9.39 5.41
C ALA A 282 -21.31 10.84 4.91
N ALA A 283 -22.31 11.67 5.25
CA ALA A 283 -22.31 13.09 4.87
C ALA A 283 -21.17 13.87 5.57
N LYS A 284 -20.77 13.45 6.78
CA LYS A 284 -19.60 14.02 7.46
C LYS A 284 -18.32 13.75 6.68
N ASP A 285 -18.17 12.58 6.06
CA ASP A 285 -16.99 12.26 5.25
C ASP A 285 -16.89 13.14 4.00
N GLY A 286 -18.01 13.43 3.34
CA GLY A 286 -18.07 14.45 2.28
C GLY A 286 -17.63 15.84 2.77
N ASP A 287 -18.19 16.31 3.89
CA ASP A 287 -17.89 17.63 4.46
C ASP A 287 -16.41 17.79 4.87
N VAL A 288 -15.89 16.84 5.64
CA VAL A 288 -14.50 16.94 6.11
C VAL A 288 -13.49 16.70 4.99
N THR A 289 -13.85 15.98 3.92
CA THR A 289 -13.04 15.84 2.71
C THR A 289 -12.88 17.18 2.00
N ARG A 290 -13.98 17.92 1.81
CA ARG A 290 -13.92 19.31 1.29
C ARG A 290 -13.01 20.19 2.14
N LYS A 291 -13.22 20.21 3.45
CA LYS A 291 -12.42 21.03 4.39
C LYS A 291 -10.93 20.65 4.36
N LEU A 292 -10.63 19.35 4.25
CA LEU A 292 -9.25 18.87 4.14
C LEU A 292 -8.63 19.31 2.83
N ARG A 293 -9.35 19.19 1.71
CA ARG A 293 -8.90 19.70 0.41
C ARG A 293 -8.55 21.18 0.51
N ASP A 294 -9.42 22.01 1.08
CA ASP A 294 -9.19 23.47 1.12
C ASP A 294 -7.89 23.81 1.86
N PHE A 295 -7.66 23.15 3.00
CA PHE A 295 -6.39 23.24 3.72
C PHE A 295 -5.21 22.79 2.85
N GLN A 296 -5.31 21.62 2.21
CA GLN A 296 -4.23 21.06 1.41
C GLN A 296 -3.89 21.93 0.21
N ARG A 297 -4.90 22.41 -0.52
CA ARG A 297 -4.76 23.31 -1.66
C ARG A 297 -4.06 24.59 -1.22
N TYR A 298 -4.49 25.20 -0.12
CA TYR A 298 -3.82 26.38 0.44
C TYR A 298 -2.34 26.11 0.82
N GLN A 299 -1.98 24.91 1.27
CA GLN A 299 -0.57 24.58 1.52
C GLN A 299 0.21 24.32 0.23
N LEU A 300 -0.40 23.67 -0.77
CA LEU A 300 0.24 23.31 -2.03
C LEU A 300 0.46 24.51 -2.94
N THR A 301 -0.38 25.56 -2.89
CA THR A 301 -0.14 26.80 -3.65
C THR A 301 1.16 27.51 -3.28
N LYS A 302 1.72 27.24 -2.09
CA LYS A 302 3.05 27.71 -1.66
C LYS A 302 4.20 26.96 -2.35
N PHE A 303 3.90 25.89 -3.08
CA PHE A 303 4.84 25.08 -3.84
C PHE A 303 4.27 24.83 -5.25
N PRO A 304 4.28 25.84 -6.15
CA PRO A 304 3.64 25.75 -7.46
C PRO A 304 4.08 24.54 -8.30
N GLU A 305 5.35 24.16 -8.22
CA GLU A 305 5.90 22.99 -8.93
C GLU A 305 5.34 21.66 -8.40
N ILE A 306 5.12 21.54 -7.09
CA ILE A 306 4.46 20.36 -6.51
C ILE A 306 2.99 20.34 -6.89
N LEU A 307 2.30 21.48 -6.83
CA LEU A 307 0.89 21.58 -7.20
C LEU A 307 0.69 21.20 -8.68
N ARG A 308 1.52 21.73 -9.57
CA ARG A 308 1.48 21.37 -11.00
C ARG A 308 1.73 19.87 -11.19
N TYR A 309 2.73 19.30 -10.53
CA TYR A 309 3.00 17.86 -10.61
C TYR A 309 1.85 17.02 -10.04
N TYR A 310 1.21 17.46 -8.96
CA TYR A 310 0.03 16.82 -8.41
C TYR A 310 -1.12 16.79 -9.43
N GLU A 311 -1.45 17.94 -10.01
CA GLU A 311 -2.56 18.10 -10.95
C GLU A 311 -2.31 17.41 -12.30
N THR A 312 -1.06 17.41 -12.79
CA THR A 312 -0.72 16.88 -14.12
C THR A 312 -0.22 15.44 -14.10
N VAL A 313 0.19 14.91 -12.94
CA VAL A 313 0.73 13.55 -12.82
C VAL A 313 -0.02 12.75 -11.77
N GLU A 314 0.01 13.13 -10.49
CA GLU A 314 -0.50 12.24 -9.42
C GLU A 314 -2.03 12.06 -9.47
N VAL A 315 -2.81 13.07 -9.88
CA VAL A 315 -4.27 12.98 -10.01
C VAL A 315 -4.68 12.14 -11.23
N PRO A 316 -4.20 12.41 -12.47
CA PRO A 316 -4.53 11.57 -13.63
C PRO A 316 -4.11 10.11 -13.44
N LEU A 317 -2.96 9.90 -12.78
CA LEU A 317 -2.43 8.56 -12.51
C LEU A 317 -3.37 7.69 -11.68
N ILE A 318 -4.25 8.25 -10.84
CA ILE A 318 -5.23 7.49 -10.07
C ILE A 318 -6.11 6.64 -10.99
N SER A 319 -6.63 7.24 -12.07
CA SER A 319 -7.47 6.56 -13.06
C SER A 319 -6.66 5.55 -13.88
N VAL A 320 -5.41 5.88 -14.22
CA VAL A 320 -4.50 4.95 -14.90
C VAL A 320 -4.24 3.70 -14.06
N VAL A 321 -3.98 3.89 -12.76
CA VAL A 321 -3.71 2.79 -11.82
C VAL A 321 -4.98 1.97 -11.57
N GLN A 322 -6.15 2.61 -11.50
CA GLN A 322 -7.43 1.92 -11.44
C GLN A 322 -7.63 1.01 -12.67
N LYS A 323 -7.44 1.54 -13.89
CA LYS A 323 -7.53 0.75 -15.13
C LYS A 323 -6.53 -0.41 -15.15
N LEU A 324 -5.30 -0.16 -14.72
CA LEU A 324 -4.24 -1.18 -14.60
C LEU A 324 -4.67 -2.31 -13.66
N GLU A 325 -5.21 -1.98 -12.48
CA GLU A 325 -5.73 -2.97 -11.54
C GLU A 325 -6.90 -3.77 -12.14
N SER A 326 -7.82 -3.11 -12.85
CA SER A 326 -8.97 -3.72 -13.52
C SER A 326 -8.63 -4.61 -14.71
N THR A 327 -7.45 -4.45 -15.31
CA THR A 327 -6.95 -5.37 -16.35
C THR A 327 -6.87 -6.80 -15.81
N GLY A 328 -6.35 -6.97 -14.60
CA GLY A 328 -6.13 -8.26 -13.94
C GLY A 328 -5.12 -9.16 -14.67
N PHE A 329 -4.79 -10.29 -14.04
CA PHE A 329 -3.74 -11.18 -14.48
C PHE A 329 -4.28 -12.59 -14.74
N ASN A 330 -4.04 -13.13 -15.94
CA ASN A 330 -4.34 -14.51 -16.26
C ASN A 330 -3.21 -15.42 -15.77
N ILE A 331 -3.58 -16.46 -15.02
CA ILE A 331 -2.67 -17.52 -14.55
C ILE A 331 -2.98 -18.80 -15.31
N ASP A 332 -1.95 -19.44 -15.85
CA ASP A 332 -2.07 -20.76 -16.47
C ASP A 332 -2.13 -21.85 -15.39
N LEU A 333 -3.35 -22.26 -15.03
CA LEU A 333 -3.61 -23.27 -14.00
C LEU A 333 -3.06 -24.66 -14.38
N GLY A 334 -3.08 -25.02 -15.67
CA GLY A 334 -2.54 -26.29 -16.15
C GLY A 334 -1.03 -26.34 -15.98
N PHE A 335 -0.35 -25.29 -16.43
CA PHE A 335 1.08 -25.13 -16.23
C PHE A 335 1.45 -25.06 -14.73
N ALA A 336 0.72 -24.30 -13.92
CA ALA A 336 0.97 -24.18 -12.48
C ALA A 336 0.92 -25.55 -11.78
N LYS A 337 -0.04 -26.41 -12.15
CA LYS A 337 -0.19 -27.75 -11.60
C LYS A 337 0.99 -28.66 -11.94
N GLU A 338 1.37 -28.74 -13.22
CA GLU A 338 2.47 -29.62 -13.64
C GLU A 338 3.82 -29.09 -13.15
N TYR A 339 4.05 -27.79 -13.23
CA TYR A 339 5.25 -27.15 -12.71
C TYR A 339 5.35 -27.31 -11.18
N GLY A 340 4.22 -27.21 -10.48
CA GLY A 340 4.14 -27.48 -9.04
C GLY A 340 4.57 -28.89 -8.67
N LYS A 341 4.15 -29.92 -9.43
CA LYS A 341 4.59 -31.31 -9.21
C LYS A 341 6.11 -31.45 -9.38
N GLU A 342 6.68 -30.86 -10.42
CA GLU A 342 8.12 -30.91 -10.69
C GLU A 342 8.92 -30.28 -9.54
N ILE A 343 8.56 -29.06 -9.13
CA ILE A 343 9.22 -28.36 -8.05
C ILE A 343 9.04 -29.10 -6.71
N LYS A 344 7.86 -29.67 -6.46
CA LYS A 344 7.59 -30.46 -5.25
C LYS A 344 8.46 -31.72 -5.17
N ALA A 345 8.66 -32.43 -6.28
CA ALA A 345 9.55 -33.58 -6.32
C ALA A 345 11.01 -33.20 -5.99
N GLN A 346 11.48 -32.05 -6.48
CA GLN A 346 12.80 -31.53 -6.14
C GLN A 346 12.92 -31.14 -4.66
N ILE A 347 11.88 -30.49 -4.11
CA ILE A 347 11.79 -30.15 -2.69
C ILE A 347 11.88 -31.43 -1.84
N ASP A 348 11.13 -32.47 -2.19
CA ASP A 348 11.09 -33.73 -1.42
C ASP A 348 12.42 -34.47 -1.46
N ARG A 349 13.07 -34.48 -2.63
CA ARG A 349 14.43 -35.02 -2.77
C ARG A 349 15.43 -34.27 -1.88
N LEU A 350 15.47 -32.94 -1.99
CA LEU A 350 16.39 -32.12 -1.18
C LEU A 350 16.08 -32.25 0.32
N TYR A 351 14.81 -32.32 0.70
CA TYR A 351 14.40 -32.53 2.08
C TYR A 351 14.94 -33.85 2.63
N ALA A 352 14.76 -34.94 1.88
CA ALA A 352 15.27 -36.26 2.27
C ALA A 352 16.80 -36.25 2.43
N GLU A 353 17.54 -35.66 1.48
CA GLU A 353 19.00 -35.53 1.55
C GLU A 353 19.46 -34.69 2.76
N ILE A 354 18.74 -33.61 3.10
CA ILE A 354 19.08 -32.75 4.23
C ILE A 354 18.81 -33.46 5.56
N ILE A 355 17.68 -34.17 5.68
CA ILE A 355 17.31 -34.90 6.90
C ILE A 355 18.22 -36.10 7.12
N ASP A 356 18.66 -36.79 6.07
CA ASP A 356 19.63 -37.89 6.18
C ASP A 356 20.95 -37.41 6.83
N GLU A 357 21.40 -36.20 6.48
CA GLU A 357 22.64 -35.62 7.02
C GLU A 357 22.46 -34.93 8.39
N LEU A 358 21.32 -34.27 8.63
CA LEU A 358 21.08 -33.47 9.84
C LEU A 358 20.30 -34.20 10.94
N GLY A 359 19.69 -35.34 10.63
CA GLY A 359 18.73 -36.05 11.47
C GLY A 359 17.31 -35.50 11.39
N ASP A 360 16.38 -36.15 12.07
CA ASP A 360 14.95 -35.78 12.08
C ASP A 360 14.73 -34.46 12.83
N ILE A 361 14.72 -33.36 12.06
CA ILE A 361 14.48 -32.01 12.56
C ILE A 361 13.49 -31.26 11.67
N ASN A 362 12.79 -30.30 12.26
CA ASN A 362 12.07 -29.30 11.49
C ASN A 362 13.05 -28.27 10.94
N ILE A 363 13.47 -28.42 9.68
CA ILE A 363 14.40 -27.51 9.00
C ILE A 363 13.85 -26.09 8.78
N ASN A 364 12.53 -25.90 8.95
CA ASN A 364 11.91 -24.57 8.94
C ASN A 364 11.97 -23.89 10.32
N SER A 365 12.35 -24.59 11.38
CA SER A 365 12.54 -24.03 12.73
C SER A 365 13.99 -23.58 12.93
N PRO A 366 14.29 -22.27 13.04
CA PRO A 366 15.63 -21.78 13.31
C PRO A 366 16.27 -22.38 14.57
N ALA A 367 15.44 -22.68 15.58
CA ALA A 367 15.89 -23.22 16.86
C ALA A 367 16.40 -24.66 16.75
N GLN A 368 15.86 -25.46 15.83
CA GLN A 368 16.32 -26.84 15.59
C GLN A 368 17.39 -26.90 14.51
N LEU A 369 17.22 -26.10 13.44
CA LEU A 369 18.16 -26.06 12.32
C LEU A 369 19.55 -25.56 12.73
N LYS A 370 19.64 -24.57 13.62
CA LYS A 370 20.92 -24.01 14.04
C LYS A 370 21.81 -25.06 14.73
N PRO A 371 21.40 -25.73 15.82
CA PRO A 371 22.23 -26.76 16.45
C PRO A 371 22.60 -27.90 15.51
N ALA A 372 21.69 -28.32 14.63
CA ALA A 372 21.96 -29.38 13.66
C ALA A 372 23.05 -28.98 12.65
N LEU A 373 22.98 -27.75 12.12
CA LEU A 373 24.02 -27.22 11.23
C LEU A 373 25.36 -27.02 11.95
N GLU A 374 25.36 -26.53 13.20
CA GLU A 374 26.60 -26.40 13.99
C GLU A 374 27.25 -27.77 14.21
N LYS A 375 26.45 -28.82 14.47
CA LYS A 375 26.93 -30.19 14.61
C LYS A 375 27.49 -30.76 13.29
N ALA A 376 26.81 -30.54 12.17
CA ALA A 376 27.22 -31.06 10.88
C ALA A 376 28.44 -30.32 10.28
N THR A 377 28.56 -29.01 10.54
CA THR A 377 29.64 -28.19 9.96
C THR A 377 30.84 -28.00 10.88
N GLY A 378 30.66 -28.22 12.19
CA GLY A 378 31.66 -27.92 13.22
C GLY A 378 31.85 -26.42 13.50
N GLU A 379 31.08 -25.54 12.86
CA GLU A 379 31.17 -24.08 13.00
C GLU A 379 30.08 -23.54 13.93
N LYS A 380 30.41 -22.59 14.81
CA LYS A 380 29.39 -21.87 15.58
C LYS A 380 28.71 -20.83 14.69
N LEU A 381 27.38 -20.88 14.62
CA LEU A 381 26.59 -19.97 13.79
C LEU A 381 25.99 -18.85 14.65
N ALA A 382 26.05 -17.60 14.18
CA ALA A 382 25.34 -16.52 14.86
C ALA A 382 23.81 -16.69 14.74
N SER A 383 23.33 -17.02 13.53
CA SER A 383 21.92 -17.25 13.19
C SER A 383 21.78 -18.17 11.97
N THR A 384 20.55 -18.45 11.54
CA THR A 384 20.24 -19.17 10.28
C THR A 384 19.79 -18.21 9.17
N ASP A 385 20.23 -16.94 9.23
CA ASP A 385 19.93 -15.95 8.20
C ASP A 385 20.57 -16.35 6.86
N ALA A 386 19.74 -16.43 5.83
CA ALA A 386 20.16 -16.90 4.51
C ALA A 386 21.25 -16.01 3.89
N LYS A 387 21.13 -14.67 4.01
CA LYS A 387 22.02 -13.73 3.33
C LYS A 387 23.32 -13.52 4.11
N LYS A 388 23.22 -13.30 5.42
CA LYS A 388 24.35 -12.89 6.26
C LYS A 388 25.22 -14.05 6.72
N VAL A 389 24.63 -15.24 6.93
CA VAL A 389 25.34 -16.38 7.53
C VAL A 389 25.44 -17.55 6.56
N LEU A 390 24.32 -18.01 5.99
CA LEU A 390 24.32 -19.26 5.23
C LEU A 390 24.95 -19.12 3.83
N LYS A 391 24.66 -18.06 3.06
CA LYS A 391 25.24 -17.86 1.72
C LYS A 391 26.78 -17.84 1.68
N PRO A 392 27.48 -17.14 2.60
CA PRO A 392 28.93 -17.22 2.68
C PRO A 392 29.45 -18.64 2.94
N LEU A 393 28.78 -19.38 3.82
CA LEU A 393 29.16 -20.75 4.22
C LEU A 393 28.80 -21.81 3.18
N ALA A 394 27.87 -21.54 2.27
CA ALA A 394 27.45 -22.45 1.20
C ALA A 394 28.59 -22.82 0.24
N LYS A 395 29.66 -22.01 0.17
CA LYS A 395 30.88 -22.32 -0.59
C LYS A 395 31.74 -23.40 0.06
N LYS A 396 31.65 -23.53 1.40
CA LYS A 396 32.46 -24.45 2.21
C LYS A 396 31.70 -25.73 2.55
N TYR A 397 30.38 -25.65 2.71
CA TYR A 397 29.55 -26.75 3.20
C TYR A 397 28.43 -27.11 2.21
N PRO A 398 28.50 -28.28 1.55
CA PRO A 398 27.47 -28.74 0.62
C PRO A 398 26.06 -28.78 1.22
N ILE A 399 25.92 -29.17 2.50
CA ILE A 399 24.62 -29.20 3.20
C ILE A 399 23.95 -27.83 3.28
N ILE A 400 24.74 -26.75 3.46
CA ILE A 400 24.22 -25.39 3.48
C ILE A 400 23.77 -24.96 2.08
N LYS A 401 24.49 -25.38 1.03
CA LYS A 401 24.08 -25.13 -0.37
C LYS A 401 22.73 -25.81 -0.66
N LYS A 402 22.59 -27.09 -0.32
CA LYS A 402 21.31 -27.83 -0.48
C LYS A 402 20.17 -27.19 0.31
N LEU A 403 20.43 -26.77 1.55
CA LEU A 403 19.45 -26.08 2.39
C LEU A 403 18.97 -24.75 1.79
N LEU A 404 19.88 -23.95 1.22
CA LEU A 404 19.51 -22.71 0.55
C LEU A 404 18.66 -22.97 -0.69
N GLU A 405 19.03 -23.96 -1.49
CA GLU A 405 18.26 -24.40 -2.66
C GLU A 405 16.86 -24.89 -2.26
N TYR A 406 16.78 -25.74 -1.22
CA TYR A 406 15.50 -26.17 -0.62
C TYR A 406 14.64 -24.96 -0.20
N LYS A 407 15.21 -23.98 0.51
CA LYS A 407 14.47 -22.80 0.97
C LYS A 407 13.97 -21.94 -0.19
N GLU A 408 14.77 -21.80 -1.25
CA GLU A 408 14.40 -21.05 -2.45
C GLU A 408 13.27 -21.76 -3.22
N LEU A 409 13.38 -23.08 -3.45
CA LEU A 409 12.35 -23.88 -4.11
C LEU A 409 11.07 -23.99 -3.27
N PHE A 410 11.20 -24.23 -1.96
CA PHE A 410 10.05 -24.30 -1.06
C PHE A 410 9.27 -22.99 -1.06
N LYS A 411 9.96 -21.84 -0.98
CA LYS A 411 9.31 -20.54 -1.10
C LYS A 411 8.65 -20.36 -2.48
N LEU A 412 9.34 -20.73 -3.57
CA LEU A 412 8.78 -20.67 -4.93
C LEU A 412 7.45 -21.45 -5.01
N TYR A 413 7.44 -22.67 -4.48
CA TYR A 413 6.26 -23.53 -4.45
C TYR A 413 5.16 -22.99 -3.53
N SER A 414 5.47 -22.77 -2.25
CA SER A 414 4.47 -22.45 -1.23
C SER A 414 3.86 -21.05 -1.39
N THR A 415 4.68 -20.07 -1.77
CA THR A 415 4.27 -18.66 -1.81
C THR A 415 3.73 -18.26 -3.18
N TYR A 416 4.13 -18.95 -4.25
CA TYR A 416 3.78 -18.55 -5.61
C TYR A 416 3.01 -19.65 -6.36
N ILE A 417 3.64 -20.78 -6.67
CA ILE A 417 3.03 -21.80 -7.55
C ILE A 417 1.72 -22.35 -6.97
N ASN A 418 1.69 -22.64 -5.67
CA ASN A 418 0.50 -23.19 -5.02
C ASN A 418 -0.47 -22.12 -4.51
N ALA A 419 0.04 -20.95 -4.11
CA ALA A 419 -0.80 -19.93 -3.49
C ALA A 419 -1.51 -19.01 -4.50
N LEU A 420 -0.87 -18.65 -5.62
CA LEU A 420 -1.47 -17.73 -6.60
C LEU A 420 -2.77 -18.27 -7.21
N PRO A 421 -2.90 -19.56 -7.57
CA PRO A 421 -4.16 -20.12 -8.06
C PRO A 421 -5.34 -19.95 -7.09
N GLU A 422 -5.10 -20.03 -5.78
CA GLU A 422 -6.13 -19.90 -4.74
C GLU A 422 -6.62 -18.45 -4.56
N LEU A 423 -5.86 -17.47 -5.08
CA LEU A 423 -6.16 -16.04 -4.99
C LEU A 423 -6.89 -15.51 -6.23
N ILE A 424 -7.17 -16.37 -7.21
CA ILE A 424 -7.91 -16.00 -8.41
C ILE A 424 -9.36 -15.67 -8.01
N ASP A 425 -9.84 -14.53 -8.48
CA ASP A 425 -11.24 -14.17 -8.33
C ASP A 425 -12.11 -15.16 -9.10
N ARG A 426 -13.07 -15.78 -8.40
CA ARG A 426 -13.91 -16.85 -8.97
C ARG A 426 -14.89 -16.35 -10.02
N LYS A 427 -15.27 -15.07 -9.98
CA LYS A 427 -16.24 -14.50 -10.93
C LYS A 427 -15.57 -14.13 -12.23
N THR A 428 -14.37 -13.55 -12.18
CA THR A 428 -13.67 -13.06 -13.38
C THR A 428 -12.63 -14.04 -13.91
N GLY A 429 -12.19 -15.01 -13.10
CA GLY A 429 -11.12 -15.94 -13.45
C GLY A 429 -9.74 -15.28 -13.51
N LYS A 430 -9.60 -14.07 -12.97
CA LYS A 430 -8.35 -13.31 -12.96
C LYS A 430 -7.80 -13.15 -11.55
N LEU A 431 -6.48 -13.04 -11.46
CA LEU A 431 -5.81 -12.58 -10.27
C LEU A 431 -5.76 -11.05 -10.28
N TYR A 432 -6.11 -10.41 -9.17
CA TYR A 432 -6.00 -8.97 -9.00
C TYR A 432 -4.95 -8.60 -7.96
N THR A 433 -4.39 -7.40 -8.08
CA THR A 433 -3.50 -6.83 -7.09
C THR A 433 -3.86 -5.38 -6.83
N ASN A 434 -3.32 -4.81 -5.76
CA ASN A 434 -3.40 -3.39 -5.47
C ASN A 434 -2.01 -2.75 -5.66
N PHE A 435 -1.99 -1.65 -6.39
CA PHE A 435 -0.86 -0.77 -6.60
C PHE A 435 -1.04 0.51 -5.79
N ASN A 436 -0.07 0.81 -4.95
CA ASN A 436 0.01 2.09 -4.26
C ASN A 436 1.01 2.98 -5.00
N GLN A 437 0.52 4.01 -5.69
CA GLN A 437 1.35 4.94 -6.45
C GLN A 437 2.33 5.73 -5.59
N ASN A 438 2.07 5.85 -4.29
CA ASN A 438 2.94 6.49 -3.30
C ASN A 438 3.35 5.52 -2.19
N GLY A 439 3.56 4.25 -2.55
CA GLY A 439 3.91 3.18 -1.61
C GLY A 439 5.23 3.39 -0.86
N ALA A 440 6.22 4.01 -1.51
CA ALA A 440 7.46 4.44 -0.87
C ALA A 440 7.46 5.97 -0.64
N LYS A 441 8.18 6.43 0.40
CA LYS A 441 8.38 7.86 0.67
C LYS A 441 9.06 8.62 -0.49
N THR A 442 9.76 7.90 -1.36
CA THR A 442 10.38 8.45 -2.57
C THR A 442 9.37 8.69 -3.70
N GLY A 443 8.12 8.23 -3.57
CA GLY A 443 7.10 8.29 -4.61
C GLY A 443 7.09 7.08 -5.55
N ARG A 444 7.94 6.07 -5.31
CA ARG A 444 7.91 4.82 -6.06
C ARG A 444 6.65 4.02 -5.72
N PHE A 445 6.10 3.36 -6.74
CA PHE A 445 5.03 2.40 -6.58
C PHE A 445 5.40 1.31 -5.56
N SER A 446 4.39 0.77 -4.89
CA SER A 446 4.44 -0.57 -4.31
C SER A 446 3.24 -1.38 -4.81
N SER A 447 3.34 -2.70 -4.75
CA SER A 447 2.22 -3.61 -5.05
C SER A 447 2.02 -4.58 -3.90
N GLY A 448 0.78 -4.95 -3.60
CA GLY A 448 0.45 -5.95 -2.58
C GLY A 448 -0.72 -5.51 -1.70
N GLY A 449 -0.53 -5.53 -0.38
CA GLY A 449 -1.60 -5.26 0.59
C GLY A 449 -2.51 -6.49 0.75
N THR A 450 -3.79 -6.34 0.43
CA THR A 450 -4.76 -7.46 0.35
C THR A 450 -4.56 -8.33 -0.89
N GLY A 451 -3.83 -7.85 -1.90
CA GLY A 451 -3.51 -8.58 -3.14
C GLY A 451 -2.07 -9.09 -3.22
N VAL A 452 -1.71 -9.66 -4.37
CA VAL A 452 -0.38 -10.26 -4.62
C VAL A 452 0.68 -9.18 -4.87
N ASN A 453 1.83 -9.27 -4.20
CA ASN A 453 2.95 -8.38 -4.49
C ASN A 453 3.63 -8.74 -5.82
N LEU A 454 3.34 -7.99 -6.88
CA LEU A 454 3.92 -8.18 -8.21
C LEU A 454 5.37 -7.67 -8.34
N GLN A 455 5.78 -6.70 -7.52
CA GLN A 455 7.15 -6.19 -7.53
C GLN A 455 8.19 -7.22 -7.08
N ASN A 456 7.80 -8.20 -6.27
CA ASN A 456 8.70 -9.19 -5.70
C ASN A 456 8.55 -10.59 -6.32
N GLN A 457 8.08 -10.68 -7.56
CA GLN A 457 7.90 -11.94 -8.27
C GLN A 457 9.24 -12.49 -8.79
N PRO A 458 9.72 -13.65 -8.30
CA PRO A 458 10.92 -14.26 -8.85
C PRO A 458 10.69 -14.67 -10.31
N LYS A 459 11.76 -14.66 -11.11
CA LYS A 459 11.71 -15.00 -12.55
C LYS A 459 10.96 -16.31 -12.83
N GLU A 460 11.16 -17.30 -11.96
CA GLU A 460 10.50 -18.61 -12.07
C GLU A 460 8.98 -18.56 -11.79
N ALA A 461 8.51 -17.67 -10.91
CA ALA A 461 7.08 -17.47 -10.66
C ALA A 461 6.40 -16.64 -11.76
N ARG A 462 7.12 -15.71 -12.42
CA ARG A 462 6.59 -14.91 -13.55
C ARG A 462 6.04 -15.80 -14.67
N LYS A 463 6.59 -17.01 -14.83
CA LYS A 463 6.13 -18.01 -15.80
C LYS A 463 4.68 -18.44 -15.59
N LEU A 464 4.10 -18.25 -14.41
CA LEU A 464 2.69 -18.62 -14.16
C LEU A 464 1.73 -17.67 -14.90
N PHE A 465 2.16 -16.46 -15.20
CA PHE A 465 1.37 -15.41 -15.82
C PHE A 465 1.43 -15.51 -17.34
N VAL A 466 0.26 -15.47 -17.98
CA VAL A 466 0.11 -15.66 -19.43
C VAL A 466 -0.81 -14.58 -20.01
N ALA A 467 -0.58 -14.18 -21.26
CA ALA A 467 -1.53 -13.36 -22.00
C ALA A 467 -2.79 -14.19 -22.33
N PRO A 468 -4.01 -13.62 -22.29
CA PRO A 468 -5.19 -14.27 -22.84
C PRO A 468 -5.02 -14.57 -24.34
N LYS A 469 -5.78 -15.55 -24.83
CA LYS A 469 -5.75 -15.95 -26.25
C LYS A 469 -6.00 -14.75 -27.18
N GLY A 470 -5.19 -14.61 -28.23
CA GLY A 470 -5.25 -13.51 -29.20
C GLY A 470 -4.52 -12.24 -28.75
N TYR A 471 -3.91 -12.25 -27.56
CA TYR A 471 -3.11 -11.15 -27.03
C TYR A 471 -1.66 -11.58 -26.77
N ALA A 472 -0.79 -10.58 -26.73
CA ALA A 472 0.59 -10.65 -26.29
C ALA A 472 0.85 -9.60 -25.20
N ILE A 473 1.93 -9.78 -24.47
CA ILE A 473 2.48 -8.81 -23.54
C ILE A 473 3.63 -8.10 -24.28
N LEU A 474 3.51 -6.80 -24.49
CA LEU A 474 4.55 -5.92 -25.00
C LEU A 474 5.22 -5.24 -23.81
N GLY A 475 6.51 -5.48 -23.61
CA GLY A 475 7.27 -4.96 -22.48
C GLY A 475 8.42 -4.05 -22.89
N GLY A 476 8.66 -3.02 -22.09
CA GLY A 476 9.85 -2.18 -22.17
C GLY A 476 10.44 -1.96 -20.78
N ASP A 477 11.75 -2.15 -20.65
CA ASP A 477 12.51 -1.87 -19.42
C ASP A 477 13.42 -0.66 -19.67
N TRP A 478 13.38 0.37 -18.82
CA TRP A 478 14.30 1.51 -18.96
C TRP A 478 15.73 1.09 -18.66
N SER A 479 16.62 1.18 -19.64
CA SER A 479 18.02 0.85 -19.43
C SER A 479 18.64 1.86 -18.47
N GLN A 480 18.94 1.41 -17.24
CA GLN A 480 19.77 2.13 -16.26
C GLN A 480 19.14 3.46 -15.79
N GLN A 481 17.81 3.47 -15.63
CA GLN A 481 17.00 4.65 -15.29
C GLN A 481 17.62 5.53 -14.18
N GLU A 482 17.92 4.91 -13.03
CA GLU A 482 18.47 5.63 -11.86
C GLU A 482 19.89 6.20 -12.11
N TYR A 483 20.70 5.55 -12.95
CA TYR A 483 22.04 6.03 -13.25
C TYR A 483 22.04 7.20 -14.25
N ARG A 484 20.99 7.31 -15.07
CA ARG A 484 20.74 8.51 -15.90
C ARG A 484 20.36 9.69 -15.02
N CYS A 485 19.53 9.48 -13.99
CA CYS A 485 19.27 10.51 -12.97
C CYS A 485 20.56 10.95 -12.28
N LEU A 486 21.45 10.02 -11.92
CA LEU A 486 22.73 10.37 -11.30
C LEU A 486 23.59 11.24 -12.23
N ALA A 487 23.73 10.86 -13.50
CA ALA A 487 24.46 11.66 -14.48
C ALA A 487 23.84 13.06 -14.65
N TYR A 488 22.51 13.15 -14.73
CA TYR A 488 21.78 14.41 -14.80
C TYR A 488 22.00 15.30 -13.57
N PHE A 489 21.94 14.76 -12.36
CA PHE A 489 22.07 15.59 -11.17
C PHE A 489 23.52 15.98 -10.86
N SER A 490 24.47 15.09 -11.13
CA SER A 490 25.89 15.35 -10.92
C SER A 490 26.49 16.23 -12.01
N GLN A 491 25.97 16.15 -13.24
CA GLN A 491 26.56 16.76 -14.44
C GLN A 491 28.04 16.38 -14.61
N ASP A 492 28.42 15.16 -14.19
CA ASP A 492 29.77 14.66 -14.38
C ASP A 492 30.00 14.40 -15.88
N PRO A 493 30.99 15.06 -16.52
CA PRO A 493 31.18 14.95 -17.97
C PRO A 493 31.41 13.52 -18.44
N LYS A 494 32.13 12.69 -17.67
CA LYS A 494 32.39 11.30 -18.06
C LYS A 494 31.10 10.47 -18.07
N LEU A 495 30.21 10.69 -17.11
CA LEU A 495 28.92 9.99 -17.06
C LEU A 495 27.98 10.50 -18.16
N VAL A 496 27.93 11.81 -18.41
CA VAL A 496 27.09 12.40 -19.45
C VAL A 496 27.56 11.95 -20.84
N ASP A 497 28.85 12.08 -21.13
CA ASP A 497 29.44 11.69 -22.43
C ASP A 497 29.26 10.20 -22.71
N ASN A 498 29.35 9.35 -21.68
CA ASN A 498 29.10 7.92 -21.82
C ASN A 498 27.71 7.64 -22.43
N TYR A 499 26.67 8.33 -21.96
CA TYR A 499 25.32 8.17 -22.49
C TYR A 499 25.13 8.84 -23.85
N LEU A 500 25.72 10.01 -24.08
CA LEU A 500 25.63 10.69 -25.38
C LEU A 500 26.29 9.89 -26.51
N GLN A 501 27.35 9.14 -26.18
CA GLN A 501 28.07 8.28 -27.14
C GLN A 501 27.49 6.86 -27.26
N GLY A 502 26.49 6.50 -26.45
CA GLY A 502 25.90 5.16 -26.46
C GLY A 502 26.83 4.06 -25.93
N ASN A 503 27.78 4.41 -25.07
CA ASN A 503 28.75 3.47 -24.50
C ASN A 503 28.12 2.59 -23.39
N ASP A 504 28.73 1.44 -23.08
CA ASP A 504 28.37 0.67 -21.88
C ASP A 504 28.90 1.38 -20.63
N LEU A 505 27.98 1.94 -19.83
CA LEU A 505 28.29 2.65 -18.59
C LEU A 505 29.19 1.86 -17.65
N TYR A 506 28.87 0.60 -17.40
CA TYR A 506 29.60 -0.20 -16.42
C TYR A 506 30.98 -0.56 -16.93
N ALA A 507 31.13 -0.83 -18.22
CA ALA A 507 32.43 -1.05 -18.84
C ALA A 507 33.30 0.20 -18.75
N SER A 508 32.75 1.39 -19.05
CA SER A 508 33.51 2.64 -18.96
C SER A 508 33.90 2.97 -17.53
N ILE A 509 33.00 2.79 -16.57
CA ILE A 509 33.32 2.98 -15.15
C ILE A 509 34.39 1.98 -14.71
N ALA A 510 34.29 0.72 -15.13
CA ALA A 510 35.29 -0.29 -14.84
C ALA A 510 36.67 0.11 -15.40
N SER A 511 36.72 0.55 -16.66
CA SER A 511 37.96 1.01 -17.29
C SER A 511 38.61 2.15 -16.50
N GLU A 512 37.82 3.14 -16.08
CA GLU A 512 38.27 4.29 -15.30
C GLU A 512 38.74 3.93 -13.88
N VAL A 513 37.95 3.14 -13.16
CA VAL A 513 38.19 2.80 -11.74
C VAL A 513 39.31 1.79 -11.58
N PHE A 514 39.40 0.81 -12.49
CA PHE A 514 40.42 -0.24 -12.45
C PHE A 514 41.66 0.08 -13.30
N ASN A 515 41.63 1.18 -14.05
CA ASN A 515 42.68 1.57 -14.99
C ASN A 515 43.02 0.45 -15.99
N LYS A 516 41.99 -0.06 -16.65
CA LYS A 516 42.04 -1.19 -17.59
C LYS A 516 41.51 -0.78 -18.97
N PRO A 517 42.02 -1.36 -20.08
CA PRO A 517 41.43 -1.16 -21.40
C PRO A 517 39.94 -1.49 -21.40
N ILE A 518 39.14 -0.77 -22.18
CA ILE A 518 37.68 -0.94 -22.21
C ILE A 518 37.29 -2.36 -22.68
N GLU A 519 38.12 -2.96 -23.53
CA GLU A 519 37.99 -4.31 -24.05
C GLU A 519 38.09 -5.37 -22.95
N GLU A 520 38.88 -5.13 -21.90
CA GLU A 520 38.97 -6.00 -20.71
C GLU A 520 37.77 -5.83 -19.75
N CYS A 521 36.96 -4.78 -19.96
CA CYS A 521 35.86 -4.37 -19.09
C CYS A 521 34.47 -4.63 -19.71
N GLY A 522 34.40 -5.33 -20.84
CA GLY A 522 33.16 -5.65 -21.54
C GLY A 522 32.22 -6.58 -20.76
N ASP A 523 31.15 -7.02 -21.44
CA ASP A 523 30.14 -7.87 -20.82
C ASP A 523 30.70 -9.20 -20.29
N GLY A 524 30.16 -9.67 -19.17
CA GLY A 524 30.63 -10.86 -18.46
C GLY A 524 31.91 -10.69 -17.63
N SER A 525 32.69 -9.62 -17.85
CA SER A 525 33.94 -9.36 -17.12
C SER A 525 33.73 -9.17 -15.62
N VAL A 526 34.74 -9.52 -14.82
CA VAL A 526 34.72 -9.31 -13.36
C VAL A 526 34.66 -7.82 -13.03
N TYR A 527 35.34 -6.98 -13.82
CA TYR A 527 35.41 -5.54 -13.62
C TYR A 527 34.07 -4.86 -13.87
N ARG A 528 33.35 -5.23 -14.94
CA ARG A 528 31.98 -4.72 -15.20
C ARG A 528 31.01 -5.08 -14.08
N LYS A 529 31.08 -6.34 -13.59
CA LYS A 529 30.26 -6.79 -12.46
C LYS A 529 30.55 -5.98 -11.20
N GLN A 530 31.82 -5.72 -10.89
CA GLN A 530 32.21 -4.89 -9.75
C GLN A 530 31.77 -3.42 -9.92
N ALA A 531 31.94 -2.84 -11.10
CA ALA A 531 31.49 -1.48 -11.42
C ALA A 531 29.97 -1.32 -11.23
N LYS A 532 29.17 -2.30 -11.65
CA LYS A 532 27.72 -2.32 -11.41
C LYS A 532 27.37 -2.24 -9.92
N VAL A 533 28.10 -2.94 -9.06
CA VAL A 533 27.87 -2.91 -7.61
C VAL A 533 28.33 -1.57 -7.01
N ILE A 534 29.48 -1.04 -7.46
CA ILE A 534 29.94 0.29 -7.03
C ILE A 534 28.88 1.34 -7.35
N MET A 535 28.33 1.30 -8.57
CA MET A 535 27.26 2.23 -8.98
C MET A 535 26.01 2.10 -8.13
N LEU A 536 25.62 0.89 -7.75
CA LEU A 536 24.52 0.69 -6.79
C LEU A 536 24.82 1.36 -5.43
N ALA A 537 26.04 1.25 -4.90
CA ALA A 537 26.37 1.92 -3.65
C ALA A 537 26.32 3.46 -3.80
N VAL A 538 26.88 4.00 -4.87
CA VAL A 538 26.95 5.46 -5.12
C VAL A 538 25.56 6.06 -5.35
N ALA A 539 24.76 5.50 -6.26
CA ALA A 539 23.44 6.02 -6.61
C ALA A 539 22.48 6.05 -5.41
N TYR A 540 22.64 5.12 -4.47
CA TYR A 540 21.82 5.03 -3.27
C TYR A 540 22.40 5.81 -2.08
N GLY A 541 23.53 6.52 -2.24
CA GLY A 541 24.21 7.20 -1.14
C GLY A 541 24.71 6.22 -0.06
N GLY A 542 24.96 4.98 -0.44
CA GLY A 542 25.49 3.93 0.42
C GLY A 542 26.97 4.13 0.71
N GLY A 543 27.35 4.02 1.98
CA GLY A 543 28.76 3.97 2.38
C GLY A 543 29.36 2.56 2.22
N ALA A 544 30.62 2.41 2.62
CA ALA A 544 31.36 1.14 2.54
C ALA A 544 30.64 -0.05 3.17
N ASN A 545 29.78 0.17 4.18
CA ASN A 545 28.97 -0.89 4.79
C ASN A 545 27.95 -1.50 3.82
N MET A 546 27.26 -0.67 3.03
CA MET A 546 26.27 -1.15 2.05
C MET A 546 26.96 -1.94 0.94
N LEU A 547 28.10 -1.42 0.46
CA LEU A 547 28.91 -2.10 -0.56
C LEU A 547 29.46 -3.43 -0.03
N LYS A 548 30.01 -3.45 1.19
CA LYS A 548 30.47 -4.66 1.88
C LYS A 548 29.39 -5.74 1.93
N ASP A 549 28.16 -5.38 2.31
CA ASP A 549 27.04 -6.33 2.40
C ASP A 549 26.55 -6.81 1.00
N ALA A 550 26.68 -5.97 -0.04
CA ALA A 550 26.24 -6.32 -1.40
C ALA A 550 27.17 -7.32 -2.11
N ILE A 551 28.48 -7.23 -1.89
CA ILE A 551 29.48 -8.07 -2.59
C ILE A 551 30.27 -9.03 -1.70
N GLY A 552 30.08 -8.98 -0.38
CA GLY A 552 30.72 -9.93 0.54
C GLY A 552 32.23 -9.76 0.66
N ILE A 553 32.72 -8.52 0.54
CA ILE A 553 34.13 -8.14 0.76
C ILE A 553 34.32 -7.58 2.17
N THR A 554 35.56 -7.26 2.56
CA THR A 554 35.82 -6.54 3.82
C THR A 554 35.39 -5.08 3.74
N LYS A 555 35.11 -4.46 4.89
CA LYS A 555 34.76 -3.03 4.94
C LYS A 555 35.89 -2.14 4.39
N GLN A 556 37.15 -2.52 4.60
CA GLN A 556 38.31 -1.78 4.10
C GLN A 556 38.40 -1.84 2.58
N GLU A 557 38.19 -3.02 1.98
CA GLU A 557 38.14 -3.15 0.52
C GLU A 557 36.97 -2.34 -0.07
N ALA A 558 35.81 -2.38 0.57
CA ALA A 558 34.64 -1.59 0.16
C ALA A 558 34.91 -0.09 0.22
N GLN A 559 35.60 0.38 1.27
CA GLN A 559 36.00 1.78 1.38
C GLN A 559 36.97 2.16 0.27
N LYS A 560 37.99 1.32 0.00
CA LYS A 560 38.96 1.54 -1.08
C LYS A 560 38.29 1.63 -2.45
N PHE A 561 37.28 0.79 -2.73
CA PHE A 561 36.52 0.88 -3.98
C PHE A 561 35.76 2.20 -4.11
N LEU A 562 35.11 2.66 -3.04
CA LEU A 562 34.41 3.94 -3.04
C LEU A 562 35.38 5.13 -3.19
N ASP A 563 36.53 5.07 -2.52
CA ASP A 563 37.55 6.12 -2.59
C ASP A 563 38.11 6.23 -4.02
N ASN A 564 38.47 5.12 -4.64
CA ASN A 564 38.93 5.07 -6.03
C ASN A 564 37.86 5.61 -7.00
N PHE A 565 36.58 5.27 -6.78
CA PHE A 565 35.48 5.80 -7.59
C PHE A 565 35.41 7.33 -7.47
N PHE A 566 35.39 7.88 -6.26
CA PHE A 566 35.28 9.32 -6.05
C PHE A 566 36.53 10.11 -6.47
N GLU A 567 37.69 9.46 -6.53
CA GLU A 567 38.90 10.03 -7.13
C GLU A 567 38.77 10.18 -8.65
N ARG A 568 38.15 9.20 -9.32
CA ARG A 568 37.93 9.22 -10.78
C ARG A 568 36.70 10.03 -11.21
N PHE A 569 35.73 10.18 -10.32
CA PHE A 569 34.47 10.92 -10.50
C PHE A 569 34.32 12.02 -9.41
N PRO A 570 35.22 13.03 -9.38
CA PRO A 570 35.21 14.06 -8.34
C PRO A 570 33.97 14.96 -8.39
N VAL A 571 33.34 15.11 -9.56
CA VAL A 571 32.11 15.90 -9.71
C VAL A 571 30.94 15.18 -9.02
N VAL A 572 30.84 13.86 -9.16
CA VAL A 572 29.87 13.04 -8.42
C VAL A 572 30.08 13.17 -6.91
N LYS A 573 31.34 13.12 -6.44
CA LYS A 573 31.65 13.31 -5.01
C LYS A 573 31.14 14.65 -4.50
N LYS A 574 31.47 15.74 -5.20
CA LYS A 574 31.06 17.11 -4.85
C LYS A 574 29.54 17.24 -4.83
N TRP A 575 28.85 16.61 -5.77
CA TRP A 575 27.39 16.57 -5.80
C TRP A 575 26.81 15.87 -4.56
N VAL A 576 27.31 14.67 -4.20
CA VAL A 576 26.88 13.96 -2.98
C VAL A 576 27.12 14.81 -1.73
N GLU A 577 28.30 15.41 -1.58
CA GLU A 577 28.63 16.29 -0.44
C GLU A 577 27.72 17.52 -0.38
N SER A 578 27.39 18.12 -1.53
CA SER A 578 26.45 19.25 -1.60
C SER A 578 25.04 18.87 -1.16
N ASN A 579 24.58 17.65 -1.49
CA ASN A 579 23.28 17.13 -1.04
C ASN A 579 23.25 16.97 0.48
N GLN A 580 24.32 16.42 1.06
CA GLN A 580 24.43 16.26 2.51
C GLN A 580 24.41 17.62 3.22
N ALA A 581 25.16 18.60 2.70
CA ALA A 581 25.17 19.96 3.23
C ALA A 581 23.78 20.61 3.13
N PHE A 582 23.09 20.47 2.00
CA PHE A 582 21.73 20.97 1.81
C PHE A 582 20.75 20.37 2.81
N VAL A 583 20.76 19.05 3.00
CA VAL A 583 19.87 18.34 3.94
C VAL A 583 20.15 18.75 5.38
N LYS A 584 21.42 18.86 5.77
CA LYS A 584 21.80 19.35 7.10
C LYS A 584 21.27 20.77 7.34
N LYS A 585 21.27 21.62 6.32
CA LYS A 585 20.75 23.00 6.39
C LYS A 585 19.23 23.10 6.34
N HIS A 586 18.54 22.29 5.54
CA HIS A 586 17.11 22.48 5.24
C HIS A 586 16.20 21.38 5.77
N GLY A 587 16.73 20.18 6.04
CA GLY A 587 15.98 19.03 6.53
C GLY A 587 15.15 18.31 5.45
N TYR A 588 15.42 18.55 4.17
CA TYR A 588 14.74 17.89 3.05
C TYR A 588 15.61 17.89 1.78
N VAL A 589 15.19 17.16 0.74
CA VAL A 589 15.67 17.28 -0.64
C VAL A 589 14.51 17.41 -1.63
N TRP A 590 14.84 17.94 -2.80
CA TRP A 590 13.94 18.00 -3.96
C TRP A 590 14.28 16.91 -4.96
N MET A 591 13.24 16.30 -5.52
CA MET A 591 13.33 15.52 -6.76
C MET A 591 13.41 16.47 -7.95
N ASP A 592 13.51 15.92 -9.15
CA ASP A 592 13.64 16.70 -10.38
C ASP A 592 12.57 17.79 -10.51
N HIS A 593 12.99 18.93 -11.07
CA HIS A 593 12.19 20.16 -11.22
C HIS A 593 11.44 20.62 -9.95
N CYS A 594 11.88 20.23 -8.76
CA CYS A 594 11.18 20.48 -7.49
C CYS A 594 9.73 19.95 -7.46
N GLN A 595 9.40 18.98 -8.31
CA GLN A 595 8.06 18.41 -8.45
C GLN A 595 7.65 17.59 -7.23
N ARG A 596 8.62 17.04 -6.49
CA ARG A 596 8.40 16.32 -5.23
C ARG A 596 9.46 16.67 -4.19
N LYS A 597 9.07 16.60 -2.91
CA LYS A 597 9.93 16.87 -1.75
C LYS A 597 10.03 15.64 -0.86
N ARG A 598 11.25 15.26 -0.46
CA ARG A 598 11.52 14.29 0.61
C ARG A 598 12.00 15.02 1.87
N ARG A 599 11.17 15.04 2.90
CA ARG A 599 11.41 15.60 4.25
C ARG A 599 12.11 14.58 5.14
N LEU A 600 13.24 14.97 5.71
CA LEU A 600 14.10 14.14 6.53
C LEU A 600 14.21 14.77 7.94
N PRO A 601 13.20 14.61 8.81
CA PRO A 601 13.16 15.28 10.12
C PRO A 601 14.39 14.94 10.99
N ASP A 602 14.88 13.70 10.92
CA ASP A 602 16.08 13.23 11.61
C ASP A 602 17.36 14.02 11.22
N ALA A 603 17.37 14.73 10.10
CA ALA A 603 18.49 15.58 9.69
C ALA A 603 18.72 16.77 10.65
N LYS A 604 17.68 17.13 11.44
CA LYS A 604 17.70 18.24 12.39
C LYS A 604 17.82 17.79 13.84
N ASP A 605 17.76 16.49 14.09
CA ASP A 605 17.87 15.95 15.45
C ASP A 605 19.34 15.93 15.90
N ARG A 606 19.65 16.73 16.92
CA ARG A 606 20.99 16.80 17.52
C ARG A 606 21.29 15.65 18.47
N ASN A 607 20.27 14.93 18.96
CA ASN A 607 20.39 13.88 19.98
C ASN A 607 20.48 12.47 19.38
N ALA A 608 20.24 12.32 18.09
CA ALA A 608 20.15 11.03 17.41
C ALA A 608 21.54 10.52 16.96
N LYS A 609 22.24 9.80 17.85
CA LYS A 609 23.53 9.15 17.50
C LYS A 609 23.31 8.10 16.40
N GLY A 610 23.95 8.30 15.24
CA GLY A 610 23.94 7.33 14.12
C GLY A 610 22.94 7.62 12.99
N HIS A 611 22.07 8.63 13.11
CA HIS A 611 21.04 8.92 12.08
C HIS A 611 21.59 9.67 10.86
N TYR A 612 22.68 10.43 11.00
CA TYR A 612 23.20 11.24 9.90
C TYR A 612 23.58 10.43 8.66
N SER A 613 24.19 9.24 8.82
CA SER A 613 24.53 8.41 7.65
C SER A 613 23.27 7.91 6.93
N ALA A 614 22.26 7.45 7.68
CA ALA A 614 20.98 7.01 7.11
C ALA A 614 20.25 8.16 6.41
N VAL A 615 20.26 9.36 7.00
CA VAL A 615 19.70 10.58 6.40
C VAL A 615 20.39 10.91 5.07
N TYR A 616 21.72 10.84 5.01
CA TYR A 616 22.49 11.13 3.80
C TYR A 616 22.33 10.08 2.70
N THR A 617 22.20 8.81 3.07
CA THR A 617 21.82 7.73 2.15
C THR A 617 20.42 7.99 1.59
N GLN A 618 19.44 8.25 2.47
CA GLN A 618 18.07 8.53 2.07
C GLN A 618 17.94 9.77 1.18
N SER A 619 18.73 10.83 1.44
CA SER A 619 18.67 12.05 0.63
C SER A 619 19.15 11.83 -0.80
N THR A 620 20.27 11.14 -0.98
CA THR A 620 20.83 10.83 -2.30
C THR A 620 19.89 9.88 -3.06
N ASN A 621 19.46 8.80 -2.40
CA ASN A 621 18.49 7.86 -2.96
C ASN A 621 17.18 8.56 -3.35
N ALA A 622 16.66 9.47 -2.53
CA ALA A 622 15.43 10.19 -2.85
C ALA A 622 15.55 11.06 -4.10
N ARG A 623 16.69 11.73 -4.31
CA ARG A 623 16.90 12.50 -5.56
C ARG A 623 16.93 11.59 -6.77
N VAL A 624 17.63 10.46 -6.69
CA VAL A 624 17.81 9.53 -7.82
C VAL A 624 16.54 8.73 -8.08
N GLN A 625 16.12 7.90 -7.13
CA GLN A 625 14.97 7.00 -7.26
C GLN A 625 13.64 7.76 -7.32
N GLY A 626 13.51 8.85 -6.56
CA GLY A 626 12.29 9.65 -6.59
C GLY A 626 12.09 10.33 -7.94
N SER A 627 13.16 10.77 -8.61
CA SER A 627 13.07 11.35 -9.95
C SER A 627 12.83 10.30 -11.02
N ALA A 628 13.42 9.10 -10.87
CA ALA A 628 13.08 7.95 -11.71
C ALA A 628 11.58 7.59 -11.61
N ALA A 629 11.03 7.63 -10.39
CA ALA A 629 9.59 7.41 -10.19
C ALA A 629 8.72 8.46 -10.90
N ILE A 630 9.15 9.73 -10.96
CA ILE A 630 8.46 10.77 -11.73
C ILE A 630 8.42 10.41 -13.23
N GLN A 631 9.56 10.03 -13.82
CA GLN A 631 9.62 9.58 -15.21
C GLN A 631 8.67 8.40 -15.45
N THR A 632 8.68 7.39 -14.59
CA THR A 632 7.78 6.23 -14.71
C THR A 632 6.32 6.65 -14.66
N LYS A 633 5.92 7.52 -13.72
CA LYS A 633 4.54 7.99 -13.58
C LYS A 633 4.06 8.82 -14.77
N ALA A 634 4.88 9.76 -15.23
CA ALA A 634 4.58 10.55 -16.43
C ALA A 634 4.42 9.64 -17.65
N THR A 635 5.32 8.65 -17.80
CA THR A 635 5.24 7.70 -18.90
C THR A 635 4.03 6.78 -18.82
N MET A 636 3.59 6.38 -17.63
CA MET A 636 2.36 5.60 -17.47
C MET A 636 1.13 6.34 -18.00
N ILE A 637 1.05 7.66 -17.82
CA ILE A 637 -0.04 8.48 -18.36
C ILE A 637 0.01 8.46 -19.89
N ALA A 638 1.18 8.74 -20.48
CA ALA A 638 1.37 8.70 -21.92
C ALA A 638 1.13 7.29 -22.53
N LEU A 639 1.48 6.23 -21.80
CA LEU A 639 1.17 4.85 -22.18
C LEU A 639 -0.33 4.56 -22.14
N GLN A 640 -1.06 5.13 -21.18
CA GLN A 640 -2.51 5.00 -21.13
C GLN A 640 -3.16 5.75 -22.31
N GLU A 641 -2.68 6.95 -22.64
CA GLU A 641 -3.13 7.70 -23.82
C GLU A 641 -2.84 6.92 -25.12
N LEU A 642 -1.67 6.28 -25.23
CA LEU A 642 -1.35 5.38 -26.33
C LEU A 642 -2.35 4.21 -26.41
N CYS A 643 -2.65 3.57 -25.28
CA CYS A 643 -3.62 2.47 -25.22
C CYS A 643 -5.02 2.91 -25.66
N ASP A 644 -5.49 4.04 -25.15
CA ASP A 644 -6.80 4.59 -25.47
C ASP A 644 -6.88 4.96 -26.97
N ARG A 645 -5.83 5.60 -27.51
CA ARG A 645 -5.71 5.95 -28.94
C ARG A 645 -5.72 4.73 -29.85
N LYS A 646 -4.88 3.72 -29.58
CA LYS A 646 -4.81 2.50 -30.39
C LYS A 646 -6.13 1.73 -30.38
N THR A 647 -6.80 1.71 -29.23
CA THR A 647 -8.13 1.11 -29.11
C THR A 647 -9.16 1.86 -29.97
N ALA A 648 -9.16 3.20 -29.92
CA ALA A 648 -10.04 4.04 -30.73
C ALA A 648 -9.78 3.93 -32.24
N GLU A 649 -8.53 3.70 -32.66
CA GLU A 649 -8.13 3.44 -34.05
C GLU A 649 -8.57 2.04 -34.55
N GLY A 650 -9.25 1.24 -33.72
CA GLY A 650 -9.70 -0.11 -34.09
C GLY A 650 -8.57 -1.15 -34.12
N ARG A 651 -7.43 -0.89 -33.46
CA ARG A 651 -6.28 -1.82 -33.36
C ARG A 651 -6.50 -2.95 -32.34
N GLY A 652 -7.75 -3.21 -31.96
CA GLY A 652 -8.15 -4.04 -30.82
C GLY A 652 -7.88 -3.35 -29.48
N GLU A 653 -8.20 -4.01 -28.38
CA GLU A 653 -8.11 -3.40 -27.06
C GLU A 653 -6.67 -3.39 -26.52
N TRP A 654 -6.18 -2.22 -26.14
CA TRP A 654 -4.86 -2.06 -25.53
C TRP A 654 -5.01 -1.67 -24.06
N ARG A 655 -4.21 -2.28 -23.18
CA ARG A 655 -4.27 -1.98 -21.74
C ARG A 655 -2.88 -2.01 -21.14
N ILE A 656 -2.63 -1.15 -20.15
CA ILE A 656 -1.50 -1.35 -19.25
C ILE A 656 -1.78 -2.61 -18.43
N TRP A 657 -0.83 -3.55 -18.48
CA TRP A 657 -0.92 -4.84 -17.80
C TRP A 657 -0.19 -4.83 -16.48
N CYS A 658 1.03 -4.28 -16.45
CA CYS A 658 1.83 -4.23 -15.22
C CYS A 658 2.88 -3.12 -15.29
N VAL A 659 3.25 -2.58 -14.14
CA VAL A 659 4.46 -1.77 -13.98
C VAL A 659 5.22 -2.28 -12.75
N VAL A 660 6.42 -2.79 -12.98
CA VAL A 660 7.27 -3.38 -11.94
C VAL A 660 8.68 -2.84 -12.08
N HIS A 661 9.16 -2.19 -11.02
CA HIS A 661 10.46 -1.50 -11.05
C HIS A 661 10.50 -0.45 -12.16
N ASP A 662 11.37 -0.65 -13.15
CA ASP A 662 11.61 0.12 -14.36
C ASP A 662 11.01 -0.55 -15.62
N GLU A 663 10.25 -1.64 -15.45
CA GLU A 663 9.57 -2.38 -16.52
C GLU A 663 8.10 -1.92 -16.62
N ALA A 664 7.67 -1.52 -17.81
CA ALA A 664 6.28 -1.27 -18.17
C ALA A 664 5.80 -2.30 -19.18
N LEU A 665 4.66 -2.94 -18.89
CA LEU A 665 4.09 -4.02 -19.69
C LEU A 665 2.68 -3.64 -20.14
N LEU A 666 2.43 -3.73 -21.44
CA LEU A 666 1.11 -3.60 -22.05
C LEU A 666 0.56 -4.96 -22.47
N LEU A 667 -0.73 -5.15 -22.31
CA LEU A 667 -1.48 -6.22 -22.94
C LEU A 667 -2.03 -5.69 -24.26
N VAL A 668 -1.63 -6.32 -25.37
CA VAL A 668 -1.91 -5.85 -26.73
C VAL A 668 -2.34 -7.02 -27.62
N PRO A 669 -3.16 -6.80 -28.66
CA PRO A 669 -3.52 -7.84 -29.61
C PRO A 669 -2.30 -8.37 -30.37
N GLU A 670 -2.25 -9.67 -30.67
CA GLU A 670 -1.15 -10.28 -31.45
C GLU A 670 -1.04 -9.73 -32.89
N THR A 671 -2.06 -9.01 -33.35
CA THR A 671 -2.10 -8.27 -34.61
C THR A 671 -1.25 -6.99 -34.60
N LEU A 672 -0.56 -6.66 -33.49
CA LEU A 672 0.35 -5.51 -33.44
C LEU A 672 1.38 -5.52 -34.60
N THR A 673 1.72 -4.32 -35.08
CA THR A 673 2.72 -4.10 -36.13
C THR A 673 4.04 -3.62 -35.54
N LYS A 674 5.10 -3.57 -36.36
CA LYS A 674 6.38 -2.96 -35.94
C LYS A 674 6.21 -1.48 -35.63
N ASP A 675 5.32 -0.77 -36.33
CA ASP A 675 5.01 0.63 -36.08
C ASP A 675 4.34 0.81 -34.71
N ASP A 676 3.44 -0.09 -34.30
CA ASP A 676 2.85 -0.06 -32.96
C ASP A 676 3.91 -0.26 -31.86
N VAL A 677 4.91 -1.12 -32.10
CA VAL A 677 6.05 -1.29 -31.19
C VAL A 677 6.90 -0.02 -31.15
N LYS A 678 7.06 0.65 -32.29
CA LYS A 678 7.81 1.91 -32.37
C LYS A 678 7.11 3.03 -31.60
N ASP A 679 5.79 3.16 -31.74
CA ASP A 679 5.00 4.11 -30.96
C ASP A 679 5.16 3.88 -29.44
N PHE A 680 5.15 2.62 -29.01
CA PHE A 680 5.40 2.27 -27.60
C PHE A 680 6.82 2.64 -27.15
N GLU A 681 7.83 2.31 -27.95
CA GLU A 681 9.23 2.69 -27.68
C GLU A 681 9.38 4.21 -27.58
N ASP A 682 8.77 4.96 -28.51
CA ASP A 682 8.84 6.42 -28.55
C ASP A 682 8.19 7.05 -27.31
N VAL A 683 7.07 6.50 -26.82
CA VAL A 683 6.49 6.89 -25.52
C VAL A 683 7.48 6.61 -24.39
N MET A 684 8.07 5.41 -24.35
CA MET A 684 9.02 5.02 -23.30
C MET A 684 10.25 5.94 -23.22
N VAL A 685 10.81 6.34 -24.36
CA VAL A 685 12.07 7.10 -24.40
C VAL A 685 11.88 8.62 -24.43
N ASN A 686 10.76 9.13 -24.95
CA ASN A 686 10.57 10.57 -25.17
C ASN A 686 9.64 11.26 -24.17
N THR A 687 8.82 10.53 -23.39
CA THR A 687 7.83 11.18 -22.49
C THR A 687 8.48 12.06 -21.42
N TYR A 688 9.57 11.57 -20.82
CA TYR A 688 10.30 12.32 -19.79
C TYR A 688 11.79 12.06 -19.96
N VAL A 689 12.56 13.12 -20.23
CA VAL A 689 14.00 13.05 -20.49
C VAL A 689 14.74 13.88 -19.45
N PHE A 690 15.80 13.31 -18.86
CA PHE A 690 16.63 14.01 -17.88
C PHE A 690 17.66 14.90 -18.56
N GLY A 691 17.32 16.17 -18.77
CA GLY A 691 18.17 17.12 -19.48
C GLY A 691 18.42 16.68 -20.92
N ASN A 692 19.69 16.54 -21.31
CA ASN A 692 20.10 16.07 -22.63
C ASN A 692 20.50 14.58 -22.65
N ILE A 693 20.27 13.82 -21.57
CA ILE A 693 20.68 12.43 -21.47
C ILE A 693 19.64 11.54 -22.16
N PRO A 694 19.96 10.88 -23.29
CA PRO A 694 18.98 10.15 -24.07
C PRO A 694 18.51 8.90 -23.33
N ASN A 695 17.21 8.67 -23.21
CA ASN A 695 16.72 7.40 -22.66
C ASN A 695 17.00 6.23 -23.62
N LYS A 696 17.00 5.02 -23.07
CA LYS A 696 17.01 3.78 -23.85
C LYS A 696 16.06 2.80 -23.17
N THR A 697 15.37 1.99 -23.96
CA THR A 697 14.57 0.87 -23.47
C THR A 697 14.92 -0.40 -24.24
N ASP A 698 14.88 -1.53 -23.55
CA ASP A 698 15.02 -2.84 -24.18
C ASP A 698 13.61 -3.45 -24.30
N ILE A 699 13.16 -3.69 -25.54
CA ILE A 699 11.79 -4.12 -25.87
C ILE A 699 11.72 -5.63 -26.04
N GLU A 700 10.74 -6.25 -25.39
CA GLU A 700 10.43 -7.68 -25.53
C GLU A 700 8.93 -7.89 -25.79
N ILE A 701 8.59 -8.90 -26.59
CA ILE A 701 7.21 -9.34 -26.80
C ILE A 701 7.07 -10.77 -26.30
N MET A 702 6.03 -11.07 -25.52
CA MET A 702 5.87 -12.37 -24.88
C MET A 702 4.42 -12.82 -24.77
N ARG A 703 4.20 -14.13 -24.83
CA ARG A 703 2.91 -14.75 -24.46
C ARG A 703 2.85 -15.12 -22.98
N ARG A 704 4.00 -15.36 -22.37
CA ARG A 704 4.16 -15.74 -20.96
C ARG A 704 5.21 -14.85 -20.32
N TRP A 705 4.91 -14.28 -19.17
CA TRP A 705 5.82 -13.31 -18.56
C TRP A 705 7.15 -13.95 -18.18
N GLY A 706 8.25 -13.26 -18.49
CA GLY A 706 9.62 -13.76 -18.32
C GLY A 706 10.10 -14.71 -19.43
N LYS A 707 9.33 -14.85 -20.52
CA LYS A 707 9.70 -15.54 -21.77
C LYS A 707 9.60 -14.58 -22.96
N GLY A 708 10.25 -13.42 -22.84
CA GLY A 708 10.42 -12.42 -23.88
C GLY A 708 11.12 -12.94 -25.11
N MET A 709 10.64 -12.49 -26.27
CA MET A 709 11.30 -12.61 -27.57
C MET A 709 11.66 -11.20 -28.02
N SER A 710 12.77 -11.07 -28.76
CA SER A 710 13.08 -9.79 -29.41
C SER A 710 12.00 -9.42 -30.43
N VAL A 711 11.88 -8.13 -30.76
CA VAL A 711 10.90 -7.66 -31.76
C VAL A 711 11.06 -8.42 -33.08
N ASP A 712 12.28 -8.56 -33.59
CA ASP A 712 12.51 -9.27 -34.86
C ASP A 712 12.19 -10.76 -34.79
N GLU A 713 12.47 -11.41 -33.66
CA GLU A 713 12.14 -12.83 -33.45
C GLU A 713 10.62 -13.04 -33.40
N TRP A 714 9.88 -12.15 -32.73
CA TRP A 714 8.42 -12.20 -32.67
C TRP A 714 7.81 -12.10 -34.07
N PHE A 715 8.20 -11.11 -34.87
CA PHE A 715 7.62 -10.92 -36.21
C PHE A 715 8.03 -11.99 -37.22
N LYS A 716 9.12 -12.72 -36.99
CA LYS A 716 9.50 -13.90 -37.78
C LYS A 716 8.64 -15.13 -37.44
N THR A 717 8.26 -15.30 -36.18
CA THR A 717 7.65 -16.54 -35.68
C THR A 717 6.14 -16.44 -35.44
N LYS A 718 5.56 -15.23 -35.38
CA LYS A 718 4.15 -15.05 -35.03
C LYS A 718 3.17 -15.72 -36.01
N GLY A 719 3.56 -15.89 -37.27
CA GLY A 719 2.74 -16.55 -38.30
C GLY A 719 2.67 -18.09 -38.18
N ASP A 720 3.69 -18.72 -37.59
CA ASP A 720 3.81 -20.18 -37.52
C ASP A 720 2.94 -20.82 -36.42
N VAL A 721 2.24 -20.01 -35.63
CA VAL A 721 1.46 -20.44 -34.45
C VAL A 721 -0.03 -20.09 -34.58
N ILE A 722 -0.44 -19.40 -35.65
CA ILE A 722 -1.83 -19.02 -35.93
C ILE A 722 -2.56 -20.07 -36.80
N ASN A 723 -1.83 -21.05 -37.34
CA ASN A 723 -2.38 -22.18 -38.11
C ASN A 723 -2.57 -23.44 -37.27
#